data_AF-A0A1L7TX42-F1
#
_entry.id   AF-A0A1L7TX42-F1
#
_cell.length_a   1.000
_cell.length_b   1.000
_cell.length_c   1.000
_cell.angle_alpha   90.00
_cell.angle_beta   90.00
_cell.angle_gamma   90.00
#
_symmetry.space_group_name_H-M   'P 1'
#
loop_
_entity.id
_entity.type
_entity.pdbx_description
1 polymer ?
#
loop_
_entity_poly.entity_id
_entity_poly.type
_entity_poly.pdbx_seq_one_letter_code
_entity_poly.pdbx_strand_id
1 'polypeptide(L)'
;MAPVKRALLIAVPSFGLTGPLNDVQLMSDILAKQGFEITTCYDQEASRNGILDSWRLIISKCQPDDTLVIYYSGHGGIVEDSSKREPGNEAGVERVKHTPWRYQFLVPIDFRPDEDTHVGDEVEAVIESEKEFTGILDVEVKQLRAEASRRTRNVTIILDCCHSGAMSRHPICDAVPRSLPKVQHAALSSRYNRLRANAQIAETGGGEDAVTIVAAAAAETAWEYRNHSGQRVGSMTQAFVDALNIAWKNYEKTGESISWRTMMVRVSEMVNAQFPQQHPHVEGPDKRLLFSLEESMLNALLLRVDENSGLNILQAGRLSGVREGNVYGLWPLEAEQRLESTRLGTATVKNITGSKASAELDLLRGKTLGAKDTALAVLEKETLPMWPIAYPDGLEILSHLVNTSTNLCTASSHQDSLLAKISQEGEQLVLKDNCLASASRYLFSRAETLAKSQHLRTLICDNPDEQFDHQLDVIIGTVKDGKKDRLIEQDGSGYVVENDRLYVSLKNRGTEQLYASVFNINAWGKISLISNQRPRGIDLPANRSSDIGSGDFGTLEGLPISWPNGIPKTRPVNECLVIIVTDSPLNLTCLADSSLADARGSGPGSSTLEQVAFSLATGFLRDVGSQSRSAKLNWDLIQINFALRPLDWKRGEGYEVRLEDIPEPDDFAFKDIPLYPPFSEQPDAKSVGGIIRKIKGIEPFIWVVNKHDEEILVVVSKHRPRRLLTEVGVEASATSAGLNFSTTTFNEPIGKKTLAAWKEQGPNSGSVGRFPLWSLKEGFAVVSIFRGPKMELYIENDQVPIGCTVYFSNMPNMETFDHKGKPILSGPEV
;
A
#
# COMPACT_ATOMS: atom_id res chain seq x y z
N MET A 1 -4.32 -44.26 -4.02
CA MET A 1 -4.22 -44.29 -5.50
C MET A 1 -3.04 -43.40 -5.90
N ALA A 2 -2.40 -43.65 -7.04
CA ALA A 2 -1.37 -42.76 -7.54
C ALA A 2 -2.00 -41.39 -7.92
N PRO A 3 -1.30 -40.26 -7.74
CA PRO A 3 -1.77 -38.95 -8.17
C PRO A 3 -2.12 -38.94 -9.65
N VAL A 4 -3.29 -38.40 -10.01
CA VAL A 4 -3.73 -38.29 -11.41
C VAL A 4 -3.63 -36.84 -11.89
N LYS A 5 -3.20 -36.65 -13.14
CA LYS A 5 -3.22 -35.35 -13.81
C LYS A 5 -4.48 -35.25 -14.67
N ARG A 6 -5.29 -34.22 -14.46
CA ARG A 6 -6.59 -34.02 -15.12
C ARG A 6 -6.64 -32.64 -15.77
N ALA A 7 -7.21 -32.54 -16.97
CA ALA A 7 -7.40 -31.26 -17.64
C ALA A 7 -8.82 -31.12 -18.20
N LEU A 8 -9.45 -29.96 -17.99
CA LEU A 8 -10.67 -29.55 -18.69
C LEU A 8 -10.30 -28.43 -19.67
N LEU A 9 -10.55 -28.65 -20.96
CA LEU A 9 -10.25 -27.71 -22.04
C LEU A 9 -11.54 -27.23 -22.70
N ILE A 10 -11.83 -25.93 -22.57
CA ILE A 10 -13.07 -25.31 -23.03
C ILE A 10 -12.78 -24.44 -24.25
N ALA A 11 -13.47 -24.67 -25.37
CA ALA A 11 -13.40 -23.84 -26.57
C ALA A 11 -14.76 -23.25 -26.93
N VAL A 12 -14.79 -21.93 -27.14
CA VAL A 12 -15.99 -21.22 -27.62
C VAL A 12 -15.67 -20.46 -28.91
N PRO A 13 -15.78 -21.11 -30.09
CA PRO A 13 -15.59 -20.47 -31.40
C PRO A 13 -16.85 -19.67 -31.80
N SER A 14 -17.13 -18.58 -31.09
CA SER A 14 -18.30 -17.73 -31.30
C SER A 14 -17.93 -16.36 -31.89
N PHE A 15 -18.92 -15.64 -32.41
CA PHE A 15 -18.82 -14.23 -32.86
C PHE A 15 -17.66 -13.90 -33.81
N GLY A 16 -17.28 -14.86 -34.67
CA GLY A 16 -16.24 -14.70 -35.68
C GLY A 16 -14.86 -15.20 -35.29
N LEU A 17 -14.66 -15.68 -34.05
CA LEU A 17 -13.45 -16.40 -33.68
C LEU A 17 -13.45 -17.80 -34.30
N THR A 18 -12.31 -18.17 -34.88
CA THR A 18 -12.09 -19.54 -35.41
C THR A 18 -10.87 -20.22 -34.79
N GLY A 19 -10.09 -19.50 -33.98
CA GLY A 19 -8.95 -20.05 -33.26
C GLY A 19 -9.23 -20.92 -32.03
N PRO A 20 -10.33 -20.76 -31.28
CA PRO A 20 -10.52 -21.50 -30.01
C PRO A 20 -10.44 -23.03 -30.11
N LEU A 21 -10.95 -23.62 -31.19
CA LEU A 21 -10.85 -25.07 -31.41
C LEU A 21 -9.40 -25.51 -31.67
N ASN A 22 -8.64 -24.73 -32.44
CA ASN A 22 -7.22 -25.02 -32.68
C ASN A 22 -6.40 -24.86 -31.41
N ASP A 23 -6.72 -23.89 -30.58
CA ASP A 23 -6.08 -23.69 -29.28
C ASP A 23 -6.29 -24.87 -28.33
N VAL A 24 -7.53 -25.34 -28.18
CA VAL A 24 -7.84 -26.53 -27.38
C VAL A 24 -7.12 -27.76 -27.93
N GLN A 25 -7.01 -27.89 -29.25
CA GLN A 25 -6.23 -28.98 -29.86
C GLN A 25 -4.75 -28.89 -29.48
N LEU A 26 -4.12 -27.71 -29.59
CA LEU A 26 -2.71 -27.51 -29.21
C LEU A 26 -2.47 -27.80 -27.72
N MET A 27 -3.36 -27.33 -26.85
CA MET A 27 -3.31 -27.58 -25.41
C MET A 27 -3.52 -29.07 -25.08
N SER A 28 -4.47 -29.73 -25.75
CA SER A 28 -4.70 -31.17 -25.62
C SER A 28 -3.44 -31.96 -25.99
N ASP A 29 -2.84 -31.65 -27.14
CA ASP A 29 -1.67 -32.37 -27.64
C ASP A 29 -0.44 -32.24 -26.73
N ILE A 30 -0.20 -31.06 -26.13
CA ILE A 30 0.94 -30.84 -25.25
C ILE A 30 0.70 -31.42 -23.84
N LEU A 31 -0.52 -31.31 -23.30
CA LEU A 31 -0.84 -31.81 -21.95
C LEU A 31 -0.97 -33.34 -21.93
N ALA A 32 -1.54 -33.96 -22.97
CA ALA A 32 -1.64 -35.41 -23.07
C ALA A 32 -0.25 -36.07 -23.03
N LYS A 33 0.75 -35.47 -23.68
CA LYS A 33 2.16 -35.92 -23.63
C LYS A 33 2.75 -35.89 -22.21
N GLN A 34 2.21 -35.04 -21.33
CA GLN A 34 2.62 -34.94 -19.93
C GLN A 34 1.81 -35.82 -18.98
N GLY A 35 0.96 -36.70 -19.53
CA GLY A 35 0.16 -37.66 -18.79
C GLY A 35 -1.16 -37.10 -18.23
N PHE A 36 -1.65 -35.97 -18.75
CA PHE A 36 -2.97 -35.46 -18.38
C PHE A 36 -4.10 -36.27 -19.04
N GLU A 37 -5.08 -36.65 -18.23
CA GLU A 37 -6.39 -37.10 -18.71
C GLU A 37 -7.20 -35.88 -19.18
N ILE A 38 -7.45 -35.80 -20.48
CA ILE A 38 -8.11 -34.65 -21.12
C ILE A 38 -9.62 -34.84 -21.15
N THR A 39 -10.35 -33.83 -20.67
CA THR A 39 -11.79 -33.62 -20.88
C THR A 39 -11.95 -32.35 -21.70
N THR A 40 -12.75 -32.38 -22.76
CA THR A 40 -13.00 -31.22 -23.62
C THR A 40 -14.45 -30.75 -23.47
N CYS A 41 -14.70 -29.47 -23.71
CA CYS A 41 -16.03 -28.84 -23.69
C CYS A 41 -16.08 -27.81 -24.82
N TYR A 42 -16.79 -28.11 -25.91
CA TYR A 42 -16.92 -27.25 -27.10
C TYR A 42 -18.28 -27.48 -27.77
N ASP A 43 -18.57 -26.76 -28.86
CA ASP A 43 -19.86 -26.80 -29.57
C ASP A 43 -21.06 -26.64 -28.61
N GLN A 44 -22.05 -27.54 -28.65
CA GLN A 44 -23.25 -27.45 -27.82
C GLN A 44 -22.98 -27.67 -26.32
N GLU A 45 -21.87 -28.33 -25.97
CA GLU A 45 -21.46 -28.55 -24.58
C GLU A 45 -20.88 -27.28 -23.96
N ALA A 46 -20.39 -26.33 -24.76
CA ALA A 46 -19.87 -25.04 -24.30
C ALA A 46 -20.97 -24.00 -24.03
N SER A 47 -22.18 -24.45 -23.68
CA SER A 47 -23.24 -23.61 -23.12
C SER A 47 -22.90 -23.17 -21.71
N ARG A 48 -23.57 -22.13 -21.19
CA ARG A 48 -23.38 -21.68 -19.80
C ARG A 48 -23.43 -22.83 -18.80
N ASN A 49 -24.48 -23.64 -18.87
CA ASN A 49 -24.67 -24.77 -17.96
C ASN A 49 -23.66 -25.87 -18.24
N GLY A 50 -23.41 -26.19 -19.51
CA GLY A 50 -22.44 -27.23 -19.87
C GLY A 50 -21.01 -26.92 -19.39
N ILE A 51 -20.57 -25.66 -19.46
CA ILE A 51 -19.28 -25.23 -18.91
C ILE A 51 -19.24 -25.41 -17.39
N LEU A 52 -20.25 -24.88 -16.67
CA LEU A 52 -20.31 -24.98 -15.21
C LEU A 52 -20.37 -26.44 -14.73
N ASP A 53 -21.18 -27.27 -15.39
CA ASP A 53 -21.36 -28.68 -15.04
C ASP A 53 -20.08 -29.49 -15.32
N SER A 54 -19.43 -29.24 -16.46
CA SER A 54 -18.14 -29.87 -16.78
C SER A 54 -17.06 -29.51 -15.76
N TRP A 55 -17.01 -28.24 -15.34
CA TRP A 55 -16.06 -27.76 -14.34
C TRP A 55 -16.31 -28.40 -12.97
N ARG A 56 -17.56 -28.45 -12.51
CA ARG A 56 -17.92 -29.12 -11.25
C ARG A 56 -17.69 -30.63 -11.32
N LEU A 57 -17.97 -31.26 -12.46
CA LEU A 57 -17.75 -32.68 -12.66
C LEU A 57 -16.27 -33.04 -12.56
N ILE A 58 -15.37 -32.29 -13.20
CA ILE A 58 -13.93 -32.57 -13.09
C ILE A 58 -13.41 -32.33 -11.67
N ILE A 59 -13.87 -31.27 -11.00
CA ILE A 59 -13.56 -31.00 -9.58
C ILE A 59 -14.01 -32.17 -8.70
N SER A 60 -15.20 -32.73 -8.93
CA SER A 60 -15.72 -33.84 -8.13
C SER A 60 -14.89 -35.13 -8.24
N LYS A 61 -14.12 -35.28 -9.32
CA LYS A 61 -13.24 -36.43 -9.57
C LYS A 61 -11.84 -36.28 -8.96
N CYS A 62 -11.46 -35.08 -8.52
CA CYS A 62 -10.14 -34.80 -7.97
C CYS A 62 -9.95 -35.35 -6.55
N GLN A 63 -8.75 -35.89 -6.30
CA GLN A 63 -8.22 -36.25 -4.97
C GLN A 63 -7.17 -35.23 -4.49
N PRO A 64 -6.82 -35.19 -3.19
CA PRO A 64 -5.92 -34.18 -2.61
C PRO A 64 -4.57 -33.96 -3.32
N ASP A 65 -3.99 -35.03 -3.87
CA ASP A 65 -2.67 -35.01 -4.51
C ASP A 65 -2.75 -34.89 -6.05
N ASP A 66 -3.95 -34.86 -6.63
CA ASP A 66 -4.13 -34.77 -8.09
C ASP A 66 -3.64 -33.41 -8.63
N THR A 67 -3.30 -33.36 -9.91
CA THR A 67 -3.06 -32.08 -10.61
C THR A 67 -4.25 -31.75 -11.49
N LEU A 68 -4.79 -30.54 -11.38
CA LEU A 68 -5.94 -30.10 -12.17
C LEU A 68 -5.57 -28.89 -13.04
N VAL A 69 -5.79 -28.99 -14.34
CA VAL A 69 -5.70 -27.87 -15.29
C VAL A 69 -7.10 -27.53 -15.80
N ILE A 70 -7.46 -26.25 -15.79
CA ILE A 70 -8.63 -25.75 -16.49
C ILE A 70 -8.16 -24.72 -17.51
N TYR A 71 -8.57 -24.89 -18.75
CA TYR A 71 -8.21 -24.01 -19.86
C TYR A 71 -9.47 -23.51 -20.56
N TYR A 72 -9.55 -22.22 -20.83
CA TYR A 72 -10.63 -21.60 -21.59
C TYR A 72 -10.05 -20.78 -22.74
N SER A 73 -10.58 -21.00 -23.95
CA SER A 73 -10.33 -20.16 -25.13
C SER A 73 -11.64 -19.69 -25.74
N GLY A 74 -11.77 -18.38 -25.93
CA GLY A 74 -12.98 -17.77 -26.47
C GLY A 74 -13.02 -16.27 -26.20
N HIS A 75 -14.22 -15.68 -26.33
CA HIS A 75 -14.41 -14.29 -25.96
C HIS A 75 -14.50 -14.11 -24.43
N GLY A 76 -13.99 -12.97 -23.97
CA GLY A 76 -14.43 -12.35 -22.74
C GLY A 76 -15.31 -11.15 -23.06
N GLY A 77 -16.11 -10.74 -22.08
CA GLY A 77 -16.92 -9.53 -22.20
C GLY A 77 -16.77 -8.63 -21.00
N ILE A 78 -17.09 -7.35 -21.22
CA ILE A 78 -17.45 -6.40 -20.17
C ILE A 78 -18.91 -6.03 -20.36
N VAL A 79 -19.68 -6.11 -19.27
CA VAL A 79 -20.98 -5.45 -19.20
C VAL A 79 -20.83 -4.12 -18.48
N GLU A 80 -21.23 -3.03 -19.15
CA GLU A 80 -21.37 -1.71 -18.55
C GLU A 80 -22.83 -1.45 -18.16
N ASP A 81 -23.06 -0.96 -16.94
CA ASP A 81 -24.40 -0.53 -16.52
C ASP A 81 -24.71 0.86 -17.11
N SER A 82 -25.54 0.90 -18.15
CA SER A 82 -25.85 2.11 -18.93
C SER A 82 -26.68 3.14 -18.16
N SER A 83 -27.39 2.72 -17.12
CA SER A 83 -28.13 3.60 -16.21
C SER A 83 -27.22 4.54 -15.40
N LYS A 84 -25.89 4.41 -15.56
CA LYS A 84 -24.87 5.08 -14.74
C LYS A 84 -23.91 6.01 -15.48
N ARG A 85 -24.17 6.38 -16.74
CA ARG A 85 -23.36 7.39 -17.44
C ARG A 85 -23.65 8.79 -16.88
N GLU A 86 -22.62 9.53 -16.46
CA GLU A 86 -22.76 10.95 -16.08
C GLU A 86 -23.14 11.81 -17.30
N PRO A 87 -24.18 12.67 -17.20
CA PRO A 87 -24.47 13.69 -18.19
C PRO A 87 -23.30 14.69 -18.28
N GLY A 88 -22.97 15.12 -19.49
CA GLY A 88 -21.97 16.17 -19.71
C GLY A 88 -22.45 17.49 -19.11
N ASN A 89 -21.60 18.11 -18.29
CA ASN A 89 -21.62 19.52 -17.85
C ASN A 89 -22.96 20.27 -17.95
N GLU A 90 -23.96 19.87 -17.19
CA GLU A 90 -25.06 20.75 -16.80
C GLU A 90 -25.25 20.66 -15.29
N ALA A 91 -25.21 21.82 -14.64
CA ALA A 91 -25.31 21.94 -13.20
C ALA A 91 -26.73 21.53 -12.75
N GLY A 92 -26.82 20.52 -11.89
CA GLY A 92 -27.98 20.35 -11.01
C GLY A 92 -28.89 19.14 -11.27
N VAL A 93 -28.36 17.94 -11.52
CA VAL A 93 -29.16 16.70 -11.44
C VAL A 93 -28.53 15.71 -10.46
N GLU A 94 -29.37 15.12 -9.60
CA GLU A 94 -29.01 14.18 -8.54
C GLU A 94 -28.11 13.04 -9.05
N ARG A 95 -27.01 12.81 -8.35
CA ARG A 95 -25.91 11.95 -8.79
C ARG A 95 -26.25 10.46 -8.66
N VAL A 96 -25.81 9.76 -9.69
CA VAL A 96 -25.98 8.35 -10.03
C VAL A 96 -25.53 7.39 -8.93
N LYS A 97 -26.28 6.30 -8.85
CA LYS A 97 -26.10 5.18 -7.95
C LYS A 97 -24.74 4.43 -8.15
N HIS A 98 -23.84 4.48 -7.18
CA HIS A 98 -22.61 3.68 -7.02
C HIS A 98 -22.77 2.15 -6.80
N THR A 99 -22.98 1.40 -7.88
CA THR A 99 -22.63 -0.04 -7.95
C THR A 99 -21.46 -0.17 -8.94
N PRO A 100 -20.66 -1.27 -8.95
CA PRO A 100 -19.73 -1.54 -10.03
C PRO A 100 -20.41 -1.30 -11.38
N TRP A 101 -19.91 -0.34 -12.14
CA TRP A 101 -20.49 -0.01 -13.45
C TRP A 101 -19.93 -0.91 -14.55
N ARG A 102 -18.98 -1.79 -14.23
CA ARG A 102 -18.34 -2.77 -15.11
C ARG A 102 -18.24 -4.14 -14.45
N TYR A 103 -18.62 -5.18 -15.19
CA TYR A 103 -18.51 -6.58 -14.81
C TYR A 103 -17.80 -7.37 -15.91
N GLN A 104 -16.87 -8.25 -15.53
CA GLN A 104 -16.18 -9.16 -16.46
C GLN A 104 -16.86 -10.52 -16.49
N PHE A 105 -16.94 -11.13 -17.66
CA PHE A 105 -17.52 -12.46 -17.83
C PHE A 105 -16.86 -13.23 -18.97
N LEU A 106 -16.87 -14.56 -18.88
CA LEU A 106 -16.60 -15.46 -19.99
C LEU A 106 -17.87 -15.61 -20.82
N VAL A 107 -17.72 -15.78 -22.14
CA VAL A 107 -18.82 -15.81 -23.11
C VAL A 107 -19.08 -17.25 -23.56
N PRO A 108 -20.17 -17.90 -23.14
CA PRO A 108 -20.56 -19.23 -23.63
C PRO A 108 -21.10 -19.22 -25.07
N ILE A 109 -21.26 -20.40 -25.66
CA ILE A 109 -21.76 -20.55 -27.06
C ILE A 109 -23.22 -20.13 -27.22
N ASP A 110 -24.00 -20.22 -26.15
CA ASP A 110 -25.41 -19.85 -26.05
C ASP A 110 -25.60 -18.39 -25.63
N PHE A 111 -24.52 -17.62 -25.54
CA PHE A 111 -24.60 -16.17 -25.38
C PHE A 111 -25.33 -15.53 -26.56
N ARG A 112 -26.22 -14.57 -26.31
CA ARG A 112 -27.04 -13.93 -27.35
C ARG A 112 -26.90 -12.42 -27.24
N PRO A 113 -25.96 -11.78 -27.97
CA PRO A 113 -25.69 -10.36 -27.84
C PRO A 113 -26.97 -9.55 -28.05
N ASP A 114 -27.76 -9.80 -29.10
CA ASP A 114 -28.95 -9.00 -29.40
C ASP A 114 -30.08 -9.18 -28.39
N GLU A 115 -30.25 -10.36 -27.78
CA GLU A 115 -31.26 -10.60 -26.75
C GLU A 115 -30.78 -10.17 -25.35
N ASP A 116 -29.46 -10.18 -25.12
CA ASP A 116 -28.78 -9.73 -23.90
C ASP A 116 -28.35 -8.23 -23.97
N THR A 117 -28.64 -7.50 -25.06
CA THR A 117 -28.29 -6.07 -25.27
C THR A 117 -29.48 -5.15 -25.60
N HIS A 118 -30.74 -5.63 -25.61
CA HIS A 118 -31.88 -4.78 -25.96
C HIS A 118 -32.05 -3.59 -24.99
N VAL A 119 -31.58 -2.43 -25.44
CA VAL A 119 -32.03 -1.11 -25.02
C VAL A 119 -32.92 -0.61 -26.16
N GLY A 120 -34.22 -0.90 -26.06
CA GLY A 120 -35.21 -0.14 -26.83
C GLY A 120 -35.60 1.08 -26.03
N ASP A 121 -35.55 2.27 -26.63
CA ASP A 121 -36.00 3.55 -26.05
C ASP A 121 -37.52 3.62 -25.76
N GLU A 122 -38.22 2.48 -25.71
CA GLU A 122 -39.65 2.39 -25.45
C GLU A 122 -39.92 1.84 -24.05
N VAL A 123 -40.46 2.71 -23.21
CA VAL A 123 -40.63 2.57 -21.76
C VAL A 123 -41.75 1.56 -21.35
N GLU A 124 -42.32 0.78 -22.27
CA GLU A 124 -43.60 0.09 -22.00
C GLU A 124 -43.64 -1.44 -22.14
N ALA A 125 -42.52 -2.15 -22.19
CA ALA A 125 -42.55 -3.62 -22.25
C ALA A 125 -41.44 -4.33 -21.45
N VAL A 126 -41.43 -4.22 -20.11
CA VAL A 126 -40.61 -5.12 -19.27
C VAL A 126 -41.36 -5.52 -17.99
N ILE A 127 -42.50 -6.18 -18.17
CA ILE A 127 -43.03 -7.13 -17.19
C ILE A 127 -43.33 -8.39 -18.02
N GLU A 128 -42.76 -9.54 -17.63
CA GLU A 128 -43.05 -10.90 -18.15
C GLU A 128 -42.06 -11.64 -19.07
N SER A 129 -40.79 -11.23 -19.19
CA SER A 129 -39.73 -12.24 -19.42
C SER A 129 -38.39 -11.81 -18.83
N GLU A 130 -38.06 -12.29 -17.64
CA GLU A 130 -36.68 -12.30 -17.13
C GLU A 130 -35.85 -13.27 -18.01
N LYS A 131 -35.48 -12.86 -19.23
CA LYS A 131 -34.50 -13.61 -20.01
C LYS A 131 -33.17 -13.58 -19.26
N GLU A 132 -32.66 -14.77 -18.98
CA GLU A 132 -31.59 -14.98 -18.02
C GLU A 132 -30.22 -14.69 -18.64
N PHE A 133 -29.46 -13.71 -18.11
CA PHE A 133 -28.08 -13.45 -18.55
C PHE A 133 -27.23 -14.73 -18.55
N THR A 134 -26.73 -15.09 -19.74
CA THR A 134 -26.06 -16.37 -19.99
C THR A 134 -24.54 -16.31 -19.80
N GLY A 135 -23.94 -15.14 -19.61
CA GLY A 135 -22.50 -15.03 -19.32
C GLY A 135 -22.10 -15.66 -17.98
N ILE A 136 -20.85 -16.11 -17.89
CA ILE A 136 -20.26 -16.65 -16.64
C ILE A 136 -19.42 -15.54 -16.00
N LEU A 137 -19.90 -14.99 -14.89
CA LEU A 137 -19.29 -13.84 -14.23
C LEU A 137 -17.98 -14.21 -13.53
N ASP A 138 -17.09 -13.23 -13.35
CA ASP A 138 -15.83 -13.38 -12.61
C ASP A 138 -16.02 -13.97 -11.19
N VAL A 139 -17.12 -13.61 -10.51
CA VAL A 139 -17.48 -14.15 -9.19
C VAL A 139 -17.76 -15.66 -9.22
N GLU A 140 -18.35 -16.18 -10.30
CA GLU A 140 -18.61 -17.61 -10.46
C GLU A 140 -17.30 -18.37 -10.74
N VAL A 141 -16.41 -17.79 -11.56
CA VAL A 141 -15.06 -18.36 -11.81
C VAL A 141 -14.26 -18.42 -10.51
N LYS A 142 -14.31 -17.37 -9.68
CA LYS A 142 -13.68 -17.35 -8.35
C LYS A 142 -14.23 -18.45 -7.44
N GLN A 143 -15.54 -18.66 -7.43
CA GLN A 143 -16.17 -19.73 -6.65
C GLN A 143 -15.69 -21.12 -7.11
N LEU A 144 -15.66 -21.39 -8.42
CA LEU A 144 -15.19 -22.66 -8.97
C LEU A 144 -13.71 -22.91 -8.68
N ARG A 145 -12.88 -21.87 -8.72
CA ARG A 145 -11.48 -21.94 -8.29
C ARG A 145 -11.37 -22.36 -6.82
N ALA A 146 -12.14 -21.76 -5.93
CA ALA A 146 -12.13 -22.09 -4.51
C ALA A 146 -12.63 -23.53 -4.26
N GLU A 147 -13.66 -23.99 -5.00
CA GLU A 147 -14.14 -25.38 -4.96
C GLU A 147 -13.06 -26.37 -5.42
N ALA A 148 -12.33 -26.06 -6.51
CA ALA A 148 -11.22 -26.86 -7.01
C ALA A 148 -10.09 -26.97 -5.99
N SER A 149 -9.67 -25.84 -5.42
CA SER A 149 -8.58 -25.79 -4.44
C SER A 149 -8.90 -26.49 -3.11
N ARG A 150 -10.18 -26.68 -2.78
CA ARG A 150 -10.61 -27.52 -1.65
C ARG A 150 -10.46 -29.02 -1.94
N ARG A 151 -10.37 -29.43 -3.21
CA ARG A 151 -10.20 -30.82 -3.63
C ARG A 151 -8.74 -31.21 -3.85
N THR A 152 -7.95 -30.32 -4.46
CA THR A 152 -6.51 -30.49 -4.63
C THR A 152 -5.80 -29.13 -4.53
N ARG A 153 -4.57 -29.13 -4.01
CA ARG A 153 -3.74 -27.93 -3.94
C ARG A 153 -3.10 -27.56 -5.29
N ASN A 154 -2.95 -28.52 -6.20
CA ASN A 154 -2.24 -28.34 -7.47
C ASN A 154 -3.21 -28.00 -8.62
N VAL A 155 -3.77 -26.79 -8.58
CA VAL A 155 -4.70 -26.28 -9.59
C VAL A 155 -4.02 -25.24 -10.47
N THR A 156 -4.22 -25.34 -11.78
CA THR A 156 -3.83 -24.32 -12.76
C THR A 156 -5.04 -23.92 -13.60
N ILE A 157 -5.37 -22.64 -13.67
CA ILE A 157 -6.44 -22.09 -14.51
C ILE A 157 -5.80 -21.20 -15.57
N ILE A 158 -6.17 -21.36 -16.84
CA ILE A 158 -5.60 -20.62 -17.97
C ILE A 158 -6.74 -20.04 -18.78
N LEU A 159 -6.80 -18.72 -18.89
CA LEU A 159 -7.86 -17.98 -19.58
C LEU A 159 -7.26 -17.24 -20.78
N ASP A 160 -7.48 -17.77 -21.98
CA ASP A 160 -7.14 -17.11 -23.26
C ASP A 160 -8.35 -16.35 -23.83
N CYS A 161 -8.68 -15.25 -23.16
CA CYS A 161 -9.76 -14.35 -23.52
C CYS A 161 -9.46 -12.92 -23.08
N CYS A 162 -10.21 -11.95 -23.60
CA CYS A 162 -10.10 -10.56 -23.17
C CYS A 162 -11.42 -9.90 -22.81
N HIS A 163 -11.36 -8.98 -21.87
CA HIS A 163 -12.51 -8.23 -21.38
C HIS A 163 -12.58 -6.81 -21.97
N SER A 164 -11.48 -6.27 -22.51
CA SER A 164 -11.44 -4.90 -23.05
C SER A 164 -12.34 -4.73 -24.29
N GLY A 165 -13.33 -3.84 -24.20
CA GLY A 165 -14.20 -3.49 -25.33
C GLY A 165 -13.58 -2.53 -26.36
N ALA A 166 -12.24 -2.45 -26.43
CA ALA A 166 -11.54 -1.58 -27.36
C ALA A 166 -11.48 -2.25 -28.74
N MET A 167 -12.32 -1.79 -29.68
CA MET A 167 -12.21 -2.12 -31.11
C MET A 167 -11.01 -1.38 -31.73
N SER A 168 -9.81 -1.67 -31.25
CA SER A 168 -8.58 -1.23 -31.91
C SER A 168 -8.26 -2.24 -33.01
N ARG A 169 -7.95 -1.80 -34.22
CA ARG A 169 -7.36 -2.69 -35.24
C ARG A 169 -5.85 -2.70 -35.02
N HIS A 170 -5.24 -3.86 -34.77
CA HIS A 170 -3.78 -3.96 -34.72
C HIS A 170 -3.21 -3.87 -36.15
N PRO A 171 -2.02 -3.28 -36.37
CA PRO A 171 -1.40 -3.14 -37.70
C PRO A 171 -1.05 -4.47 -38.41
N ILE A 172 -1.24 -5.63 -37.77
CA ILE A 172 -1.11 -6.94 -38.41
C ILE A 172 -2.45 -7.29 -39.08
N CYS A 173 -2.45 -7.39 -40.41
CA CYS A 173 -3.63 -7.45 -41.27
C CYS A 173 -4.59 -8.66 -41.09
N ASP A 174 -4.40 -9.54 -40.10
CA ASP A 174 -5.28 -10.70 -39.86
C ASP A 174 -5.46 -11.06 -38.36
N ALA A 175 -5.24 -10.10 -37.46
CA ALA A 175 -5.46 -10.28 -36.03
C ALA A 175 -6.90 -9.91 -35.63
N VAL A 176 -7.56 -10.76 -34.85
CA VAL A 176 -8.93 -10.55 -34.35
C VAL A 176 -8.92 -10.49 -32.82
N PRO A 177 -9.55 -9.48 -32.20
CA PRO A 177 -9.61 -9.36 -30.75
C PRO A 177 -10.53 -10.43 -30.14
N ARG A 178 -10.09 -11.03 -29.02
CA ARG A 178 -10.85 -12.01 -28.22
C ARG A 178 -11.74 -11.36 -27.18
N SER A 179 -12.36 -10.25 -27.53
CA SER A 179 -13.33 -9.53 -26.70
C SER A 179 -14.58 -9.21 -27.49
N LEU A 180 -15.73 -9.20 -26.81
CA LEU A 180 -16.94 -8.65 -27.38
C LEU A 180 -16.92 -7.11 -27.27
N PRO A 181 -17.57 -6.39 -28.22
CA PRO A 181 -17.94 -4.99 -28.01
C PRO A 181 -18.67 -4.84 -26.68
N LYS A 182 -18.49 -3.69 -26.01
CA LYS A 182 -19.09 -3.44 -24.70
C LYS A 182 -20.59 -3.74 -24.72
N VAL A 183 -21.00 -4.70 -23.89
CA VAL A 183 -22.39 -5.08 -23.70
C VAL A 183 -23.00 -4.15 -22.66
N GLN A 184 -24.23 -3.68 -22.86
CA GLN A 184 -25.00 -2.94 -21.86
C GLN A 184 -26.18 -3.79 -21.43
N HIS A 185 -26.41 -3.95 -20.13
CA HIS A 185 -27.51 -4.75 -19.62
C HIS A 185 -28.08 -4.15 -18.33
N ALA A 186 -29.34 -3.69 -18.39
CA ALA A 186 -29.97 -2.90 -17.34
C ALA A 186 -30.27 -3.69 -16.04
N ALA A 187 -30.40 -5.02 -16.10
CA ALA A 187 -30.81 -5.86 -14.97
C ALA A 187 -29.69 -6.71 -14.32
N LEU A 188 -28.42 -6.49 -14.67
CA LEU A 188 -27.30 -7.37 -14.24
C LEU A 188 -26.84 -7.12 -12.80
N SER A 189 -26.97 -5.89 -12.31
CA SER A 189 -26.57 -5.50 -10.95
C SER A 189 -27.28 -6.35 -9.89
N SER A 190 -28.58 -6.61 -10.06
CA SER A 190 -29.38 -7.45 -9.15
C SER A 190 -28.93 -8.92 -9.15
N ARG A 191 -28.62 -9.50 -10.32
CA ARG A 191 -28.10 -10.88 -10.43
C ARG A 191 -26.70 -10.99 -9.82
N TYR A 192 -25.79 -10.08 -10.15
CA TYR A 192 -24.44 -10.04 -9.59
C TYR A 192 -24.48 -9.96 -8.07
N ASN A 193 -25.32 -9.08 -7.51
CA ASN A 193 -25.49 -8.94 -6.07
C ASN A 193 -26.07 -10.20 -5.42
N ARG A 194 -27.03 -10.91 -6.05
CA ARG A 194 -27.52 -12.22 -5.57
C ARG A 194 -26.43 -13.29 -5.56
N LEU A 195 -25.65 -13.40 -6.65
CA LEU A 195 -24.55 -14.36 -6.74
C LEU A 195 -23.45 -14.07 -5.73
N ARG A 196 -23.12 -12.80 -5.51
CA ARG A 196 -22.15 -12.36 -4.49
C ARG A 196 -22.63 -12.65 -3.07
N ALA A 197 -23.90 -12.36 -2.76
CA ALA A 197 -24.48 -12.65 -1.44
C ALA A 197 -24.48 -14.17 -1.14
N ASN A 198 -24.80 -14.98 -2.15
CA ASN A 198 -24.72 -16.44 -2.04
C ASN A 198 -23.27 -16.95 -1.90
N ALA A 199 -22.31 -16.30 -2.57
CA ALA A 199 -20.88 -16.62 -2.44
C ALA A 199 -20.32 -16.28 -1.05
N GLN A 200 -20.71 -15.14 -0.46
CA GLN A 200 -20.32 -14.74 0.91
C GLN A 200 -20.83 -15.68 2.00
N ILE A 201 -21.97 -16.35 1.80
CA ILE A 201 -22.49 -17.36 2.74
C ILE A 201 -21.63 -18.65 2.70
N ALA A 202 -20.89 -18.88 1.61
CA ALA A 202 -19.99 -20.02 1.42
C ALA A 202 -18.51 -19.71 1.74
N GLU A 203 -18.17 -18.49 2.17
CA GLU A 203 -16.79 -18.04 2.39
C GLU A 203 -16.24 -18.46 3.77
N THR A 204 -15.45 -19.54 3.76
CA THR A 204 -14.29 -19.72 4.64
C THR A 204 -13.17 -20.37 3.82
N GLY A 205 -12.28 -19.56 3.21
CA GLY A 205 -10.99 -19.98 2.65
C GLY A 205 -10.99 -20.88 1.40
N GLY A 206 -9.97 -20.72 0.54
CA GLY A 206 -9.67 -21.64 -0.57
C GLY A 206 -9.42 -20.94 -1.91
N GLY A 207 -8.39 -21.40 -2.65
CA GLY A 207 -7.99 -20.84 -3.95
C GLY A 207 -6.55 -20.34 -4.01
N GLU A 208 -5.90 -20.19 -2.86
CA GLU A 208 -4.60 -19.53 -2.71
C GLU A 208 -3.40 -20.30 -3.30
N ASP A 209 -3.53 -21.62 -3.47
CA ASP A 209 -2.50 -22.46 -4.10
C ASP A 209 -2.67 -22.60 -5.63
N ALA A 210 -3.77 -22.06 -6.19
CA ALA A 210 -4.04 -22.16 -7.62
C ALA A 210 -3.23 -21.13 -8.41
N VAL A 211 -2.57 -21.60 -9.48
CA VAL A 211 -1.90 -20.75 -10.47
C VAL A 211 -2.93 -20.32 -11.51
N THR A 212 -3.12 -19.02 -11.75
CA THR A 212 -4.05 -18.51 -12.77
C THR A 212 -3.30 -17.72 -13.83
N ILE A 213 -3.39 -18.11 -15.09
CA ILE A 213 -2.78 -17.43 -16.23
C ILE A 213 -3.87 -16.70 -17.00
N VAL A 214 -3.66 -15.41 -17.26
CA VAL A 214 -4.56 -14.57 -18.05
C VAL A 214 -3.84 -14.03 -19.28
N ALA A 215 -4.53 -13.99 -20.42
CA ALA A 215 -3.91 -13.63 -21.69
C ALA A 215 -3.58 -12.15 -21.86
N ALA A 216 -4.24 -11.24 -21.15
CA ALA A 216 -3.93 -9.82 -21.13
C ALA A 216 -4.48 -9.15 -19.86
N ALA A 217 -4.01 -7.94 -19.54
CA ALA A 217 -4.59 -7.14 -18.46
C ALA A 217 -6.05 -6.71 -18.78
N ALA A 218 -6.80 -6.29 -17.75
CA ALA A 218 -8.22 -5.92 -17.89
C ALA A 218 -8.51 -4.82 -18.93
N ALA A 219 -7.53 -3.93 -19.17
CA ALA A 219 -7.61 -2.85 -20.15
C ALA A 219 -6.99 -3.22 -21.52
N GLU A 220 -6.38 -4.39 -21.65
CA GLU A 220 -5.64 -4.84 -22.83
C GLU A 220 -6.43 -5.87 -23.65
N THR A 221 -6.01 -6.08 -24.88
CA THR A 221 -6.67 -6.96 -25.84
C THR A 221 -5.81 -8.21 -26.10
N ALA A 222 -6.45 -9.37 -26.06
CA ALA A 222 -5.89 -10.66 -26.42
C ALA A 222 -6.26 -10.95 -27.86
N TRP A 223 -5.30 -11.42 -28.63
CA TRP A 223 -5.44 -11.56 -30.08
C TRP A 223 -5.49 -13.03 -30.49
N GLU A 224 -6.36 -13.37 -31.44
CA GLU A 224 -6.12 -14.50 -32.35
C GLU A 224 -5.51 -14.01 -33.65
N TYR A 225 -4.65 -14.83 -34.24
CA TYR A 225 -3.97 -14.53 -35.49
C TYR A 225 -3.67 -15.81 -36.27
N ARG A 226 -3.29 -15.68 -37.55
CA ARG A 226 -2.74 -16.81 -38.30
C ARG A 226 -1.26 -16.99 -37.96
N ASN A 227 -0.92 -18.14 -37.40
CA ASN A 227 0.46 -18.52 -37.17
C ASN A 227 1.18 -18.91 -38.48
N HIS A 228 2.45 -19.28 -38.38
CA HIS A 228 3.27 -19.65 -39.53
C HIS A 228 2.79 -20.91 -40.27
N SER A 229 2.00 -21.79 -39.63
CA SER A 229 1.36 -22.95 -40.28
C SER A 229 0.04 -22.59 -40.97
N GLY A 230 -0.39 -21.32 -40.93
CA GLY A 230 -1.64 -20.85 -41.51
C GLY A 230 -2.88 -21.13 -40.64
N GLN A 231 -2.70 -21.75 -39.47
CA GLN A 231 -3.77 -22.02 -38.51
C GLN A 231 -4.09 -20.76 -37.72
N ARG A 232 -5.38 -20.53 -37.45
CA ARG A 232 -5.79 -19.44 -36.56
C ARG A 232 -5.71 -19.90 -35.11
N VAL A 233 -5.00 -19.17 -34.27
CA VAL A 233 -4.71 -19.51 -32.86
C VAL A 233 -4.61 -18.26 -32.01
N GLY A 234 -4.75 -18.40 -30.70
CA GLY A 234 -4.50 -17.35 -29.72
C GLY A 234 -3.01 -17.05 -29.59
N SER A 235 -2.63 -15.78 -29.53
CA SER A 235 -1.22 -15.40 -29.38
C SER A 235 -0.62 -15.94 -28.08
N MET A 236 -1.36 -15.83 -26.96
CA MET A 236 -0.92 -16.38 -25.68
C MET A 236 -0.85 -17.91 -25.72
N THR A 237 -1.88 -18.59 -26.25
CA THR A 237 -1.87 -20.05 -26.37
C THR A 237 -0.72 -20.57 -27.23
N GLN A 238 -0.46 -19.99 -28.39
CA GLN A 238 0.66 -20.40 -29.25
C GLN A 238 2.00 -20.23 -28.51
N ALA A 239 2.23 -19.06 -27.91
CA ALA A 239 3.44 -18.79 -27.14
C ALA A 239 3.59 -19.73 -25.93
N PHE A 240 2.48 -20.02 -25.23
CA PHE A 240 2.45 -20.94 -24.11
C PHE A 240 2.80 -22.37 -24.54
N VAL A 241 2.20 -22.88 -25.61
CA VAL A 241 2.47 -24.24 -26.11
C VAL A 241 3.93 -24.37 -26.56
N ASP A 242 4.46 -23.37 -27.27
CA ASP A 242 5.86 -23.37 -27.71
C ASP A 242 6.83 -23.32 -26.53
N ALA A 243 6.60 -22.42 -25.57
CA ALA A 243 7.43 -22.31 -24.38
C ALA A 243 7.37 -23.58 -23.50
N LEU A 244 6.20 -24.23 -23.41
CA LEU A 244 6.01 -25.46 -22.64
C LEU A 244 6.72 -26.64 -23.32
N ASN A 245 6.65 -26.72 -24.64
CA ASN A 245 7.37 -27.73 -25.43
C ASN A 245 8.89 -27.57 -25.29
N ILE A 246 9.41 -26.33 -25.29
CA ILE A 246 10.84 -26.06 -25.04
C ILE A 246 11.22 -26.47 -23.62
N ALA A 247 10.42 -26.09 -22.61
CA ALA A 247 10.66 -26.45 -21.23
C ALA A 247 10.68 -27.98 -21.03
N TRP A 248 9.74 -28.68 -21.64
CA TRP A 248 9.63 -30.13 -21.56
C TRP A 248 10.80 -30.86 -22.24
N LYS A 249 11.17 -30.45 -23.46
CA LYS A 249 12.35 -31.02 -24.15
C LYS A 249 13.64 -30.81 -23.37
N ASN A 250 13.75 -29.73 -22.61
CA ASN A 250 14.90 -29.51 -21.74
C ASN A 250 14.82 -30.42 -20.51
N TYR A 251 13.65 -30.54 -19.88
CA TYR A 251 13.42 -31.47 -18.77
C TYR A 251 13.77 -32.93 -19.13
N GLU A 252 13.38 -33.41 -20.32
CA GLU A 252 13.73 -34.76 -20.78
C GLU A 252 15.25 -34.98 -20.93
N LYS A 253 16.02 -33.90 -21.17
CA LYS A 253 17.47 -33.96 -21.34
C LYS A 253 18.24 -33.78 -20.04
N THR A 254 17.78 -32.89 -19.17
CA THR A 254 18.53 -32.46 -17.97
C THR A 254 17.92 -32.95 -16.67
N GLY A 255 16.64 -33.35 -16.67
CA GLY A 255 15.87 -33.63 -15.45
C GLY A 255 15.43 -32.37 -14.70
N GLU A 256 15.71 -31.17 -15.22
CA GLU A 256 15.40 -29.91 -14.55
C GLU A 256 14.11 -29.28 -15.08
N SER A 257 13.16 -29.04 -14.18
CA SER A 257 11.92 -28.32 -14.50
C SER A 257 12.11 -26.82 -14.29
N ILE A 258 11.29 -26.01 -14.96
CA ILE A 258 11.28 -24.55 -14.78
C ILE A 258 10.09 -24.15 -13.89
N SER A 259 10.17 -22.95 -13.30
CA SER A 259 9.04 -22.37 -12.58
C SER A 259 7.99 -21.78 -13.52
N TRP A 260 6.74 -21.64 -13.05
CA TRP A 260 5.68 -20.90 -13.74
C TRP A 260 6.11 -19.46 -14.09
N ARG A 261 6.92 -18.81 -13.25
CA ARG A 261 7.57 -17.51 -13.50
C ARG A 261 8.46 -17.54 -14.74
N THR A 262 9.42 -18.46 -14.78
CA THR A 262 10.35 -18.58 -15.90
C THR A 262 9.59 -18.89 -17.20
N MET A 263 8.56 -19.73 -17.08
CA MET A 263 7.66 -20.03 -18.17
C MET A 263 6.97 -18.76 -18.69
N MET A 264 6.35 -17.98 -17.81
CA MET A 264 5.61 -16.79 -18.22
C MET A 264 6.49 -15.67 -18.75
N VAL A 265 7.73 -15.52 -18.28
CA VAL A 265 8.69 -14.60 -18.93
C VAL A 265 8.88 -14.96 -20.41
N ARG A 266 9.05 -16.25 -20.72
CA ARG A 266 9.19 -16.70 -22.12
C ARG A 266 7.91 -16.47 -22.92
N VAL A 267 6.76 -16.77 -22.33
CA VAL A 267 5.46 -16.54 -22.98
C VAL A 267 5.28 -15.05 -23.28
N SER A 268 5.52 -14.17 -22.31
CA SER A 268 5.39 -12.73 -22.50
C SER A 268 6.37 -12.19 -23.53
N GLU A 269 7.63 -12.65 -23.56
CA GLU A 269 8.59 -12.26 -24.61
C GLU A 269 8.10 -12.66 -26.00
N MET A 270 7.57 -13.87 -26.16
CA MET A 270 7.05 -14.37 -27.43
C MET A 270 5.78 -13.63 -27.87
N VAL A 271 4.87 -13.35 -26.94
CA VAL A 271 3.65 -12.57 -27.22
C VAL A 271 4.02 -11.13 -27.56
N ASN A 272 4.81 -10.45 -26.75
CA ASN A 272 5.18 -9.04 -26.93
C ASN A 272 5.97 -8.81 -28.23
N ALA A 273 6.78 -9.78 -28.67
CA ALA A 273 7.48 -9.69 -29.96
C ALA A 273 6.51 -9.54 -31.14
N GLN A 274 5.29 -10.07 -31.02
CA GLN A 274 4.28 -10.02 -32.07
C GLN A 274 3.14 -9.04 -31.77
N PHE A 275 2.78 -8.87 -30.50
CA PHE A 275 1.71 -8.02 -29.99
C PHE A 275 2.21 -7.25 -28.74
N PRO A 276 2.97 -6.16 -28.91
CA PRO A 276 3.56 -5.40 -27.80
C PRO A 276 2.56 -4.79 -26.80
N GLN A 277 1.26 -4.82 -27.12
CA GLN A 277 0.18 -4.28 -26.30
C GLN A 277 -0.56 -5.36 -25.50
N GLN A 278 -0.23 -6.64 -25.70
CA GLN A 278 -0.84 -7.76 -24.99
C GLN A 278 0.17 -8.30 -23.97
N HIS A 279 -0.11 -8.16 -22.68
CA HIS A 279 0.78 -8.65 -21.63
C HIS A 279 0.15 -9.82 -20.87
N PRO A 280 0.49 -11.08 -21.21
CA PRO A 280 0.10 -12.24 -20.41
C PRO A 280 0.66 -12.13 -19.00
N HIS A 281 -0.13 -12.56 -18.01
CA HIS A 281 0.24 -12.50 -16.60
C HIS A 281 -0.15 -13.77 -15.85
N VAL A 282 0.54 -14.03 -14.74
CA VAL A 282 0.28 -15.15 -13.84
C VAL A 282 -0.01 -14.67 -12.43
N GLU A 283 -1.07 -15.20 -11.85
CA GLU A 283 -1.49 -14.99 -10.46
C GLU A 283 -1.30 -16.29 -9.67
N GLY A 284 -1.05 -16.19 -8.36
CA GLY A 284 -0.82 -17.35 -7.49
C GLY A 284 0.66 -17.75 -7.36
N PRO A 285 0.96 -18.97 -6.87
CA PRO A 285 2.31 -19.41 -6.47
C PRO A 285 3.22 -19.73 -7.67
N ASP A 286 3.68 -18.69 -8.35
CA ASP A 286 4.37 -18.80 -9.62
C ASP A 286 5.86 -19.22 -9.54
N LYS A 287 6.40 -19.36 -8.32
CA LYS A 287 7.72 -19.98 -8.07
C LYS A 287 7.69 -21.48 -8.23
N ARG A 288 6.49 -22.05 -8.17
CA ARG A 288 6.30 -23.48 -8.32
C ARG A 288 6.81 -23.95 -9.67
N LEU A 289 7.48 -25.08 -9.66
CA LEU A 289 7.81 -25.84 -10.86
C LEU A 289 6.51 -26.19 -11.59
N LEU A 290 6.57 -26.24 -12.92
CA LEU A 290 5.40 -26.51 -13.75
C LEU A 290 4.66 -27.77 -13.26
N PHE A 291 3.38 -27.61 -12.95
CA PHE A 291 2.49 -28.68 -12.49
C PHE A 291 2.95 -29.42 -11.22
N SER A 292 3.81 -28.83 -10.39
CA SER A 292 4.28 -29.40 -9.11
C SER A 292 4.06 -28.40 -7.97
N LEU A 293 4.02 -28.86 -6.71
CA LEU A 293 3.97 -28.00 -5.52
C LEU A 293 5.37 -27.51 -5.09
N GLU A 294 6.46 -28.00 -5.70
CA GLU A 294 7.86 -27.65 -5.39
C GLU A 294 8.29 -26.32 -6.04
N GLU A 295 9.29 -25.60 -5.49
CA GLU A 295 9.75 -24.27 -5.95
C GLU A 295 11.24 -24.21 -6.38
N SER A 296 11.61 -23.24 -7.25
CA SER A 296 12.95 -23.07 -7.87
C SER A 296 13.96 -22.19 -7.09
N MET A 297 15.28 -22.39 -7.31
CA MET A 297 16.43 -21.75 -6.63
C MET A 297 17.03 -20.48 -7.29
N LEU A 298 16.49 -19.98 -8.40
CA LEU A 298 17.11 -19.02 -9.34
C LEU A 298 17.59 -17.64 -8.80
N ASN A 299 17.50 -17.36 -7.49
CA ASN A 299 17.72 -16.04 -6.88
C ASN A 299 18.71 -16.03 -5.72
N ALA A 300 19.49 -17.09 -5.55
CA ALA A 300 20.52 -17.11 -4.55
C ALA A 300 21.60 -16.06 -4.84
N LEU A 301 21.84 -15.17 -3.89
CA LEU A 301 22.99 -14.29 -3.86
C LEU A 301 24.24 -15.10 -3.54
N LEU A 302 25.41 -14.59 -3.88
CA LEU A 302 26.65 -15.27 -3.58
C LEU A 302 27.21 -14.78 -2.25
N LEU A 303 27.41 -15.70 -1.31
CA LEU A 303 28.17 -15.47 -0.09
C LEU A 303 29.58 -16.05 -0.25
N ARG A 304 30.60 -15.27 0.10
CA ARG A 304 32.02 -15.66 0.07
C ARG A 304 32.72 -15.24 1.34
N VAL A 305 33.64 -16.06 1.84
CA VAL A 305 34.59 -15.62 2.86
C VAL A 305 35.69 -14.80 2.19
N ASP A 306 35.93 -13.59 2.69
CA ASP A 306 37.03 -12.74 2.22
C ASP A 306 38.37 -13.28 2.74
N GLU A 307 39.28 -13.61 1.82
CA GLU A 307 40.55 -14.29 2.12
C GLU A 307 41.48 -13.47 3.03
N ASN A 308 41.35 -12.14 3.05
CA ASN A 308 42.24 -11.26 3.80
C ASN A 308 41.69 -10.92 5.20
N SER A 309 40.38 -10.73 5.31
CA SER A 309 39.73 -10.31 6.56
C SER A 309 39.05 -11.45 7.32
N GLY A 310 38.83 -12.61 6.67
CA GLY A 310 38.07 -13.73 7.23
C GLY A 310 36.58 -13.44 7.40
N LEU A 311 36.09 -12.30 6.90
CA LEU A 311 34.69 -11.91 7.03
C LEU A 311 33.83 -12.60 5.98
N ASN A 312 32.61 -12.98 6.35
CA ASN A 312 31.64 -13.55 5.41
C ASN A 312 30.95 -12.40 4.69
N ILE A 313 31.15 -12.30 3.38
CA ILE A 313 30.68 -11.21 2.53
C ILE A 313 29.64 -11.72 1.55
N LEU A 314 28.43 -11.21 1.69
CA LEU A 314 27.40 -11.29 0.67
C LEU A 314 27.78 -10.32 -0.47
N GLN A 315 27.86 -10.81 -1.69
CA GLN A 315 28.19 -10.02 -2.89
C GLN A 315 27.00 -9.19 -3.38
N ALA A 316 26.31 -8.55 -2.43
CA ALA A 316 25.14 -7.70 -2.60
C ALA A 316 25.07 -6.72 -1.41
N GLY A 317 24.64 -5.48 -1.66
CA GLY A 317 24.56 -4.42 -0.64
C GLY A 317 23.26 -3.64 -0.74
N ARG A 318 23.25 -2.40 -0.23
CA ARG A 318 22.04 -1.55 -0.18
C ARG A 318 21.38 -1.36 -1.56
N LEU A 319 22.17 -1.26 -2.63
CA LEU A 319 21.67 -1.15 -4.02
C LEU A 319 21.01 -2.43 -4.54
N SER A 320 21.27 -3.56 -3.88
CA SER A 320 20.69 -4.87 -4.19
C SER A 320 19.56 -5.24 -3.23
N GLY A 321 19.06 -4.28 -2.45
CA GLY A 321 17.98 -4.49 -1.48
C GLY A 321 18.42 -5.10 -0.15
N VAL A 322 19.73 -5.27 0.11
CA VAL A 322 20.22 -5.85 1.37
C VAL A 322 20.11 -4.83 2.51
N ARG A 323 19.46 -5.22 3.62
CA ARG A 323 19.35 -4.41 4.85
C ARG A 323 19.99 -5.09 6.07
N GLU A 324 20.32 -4.26 7.07
CA GLU A 324 21.01 -4.75 8.27
C GLU A 324 20.04 -5.65 9.03
N GLY A 325 20.54 -6.76 9.54
CA GLY A 325 19.72 -7.80 10.16
C GLY A 325 18.97 -8.71 9.17
N ASN A 326 19.12 -8.56 7.84
CA ASN A 326 18.58 -9.55 6.90
C ASN A 326 19.16 -10.94 7.16
N VAL A 327 18.36 -12.00 7.06
CA VAL A 327 18.81 -13.39 7.22
C VAL A 327 18.67 -14.12 5.90
N TYR A 328 19.74 -14.77 5.46
CA TYR A 328 19.80 -15.58 4.25
C TYR A 328 20.01 -17.05 4.60
N GLY A 329 19.24 -17.96 4.02
CA GLY A 329 19.51 -19.38 4.05
C GLY A 329 20.65 -19.76 3.12
N LEU A 330 21.45 -20.74 3.50
CA LEU A 330 22.66 -21.14 2.80
C LEU A 330 22.56 -22.54 2.22
N TRP A 331 22.92 -22.67 0.94
CA TRP A 331 23.04 -23.93 0.22
C TRP A 331 24.39 -24.04 -0.51
N PRO A 332 24.86 -25.27 -0.82
CA PRO A 332 26.04 -25.49 -1.65
C PRO A 332 25.94 -24.75 -2.99
N LEU A 333 27.08 -24.38 -3.58
CA LEU A 333 27.12 -23.67 -4.86
C LEU A 333 26.48 -24.48 -6.00
N GLU A 334 26.54 -25.81 -5.87
CA GLU A 334 26.03 -26.81 -6.80
C GLU A 334 24.54 -27.12 -6.58
N ALA A 335 23.86 -26.46 -5.64
CA ALA A 335 22.47 -26.74 -5.34
C ALA A 335 21.53 -26.14 -6.41
N GLU A 336 20.83 -27.01 -7.13
CA GLU A 336 19.84 -26.63 -8.15
C GLU A 336 18.43 -26.45 -7.55
N GLN A 337 18.19 -26.92 -6.31
CA GLN A 337 16.88 -26.93 -5.63
C GLN A 337 17.00 -26.65 -4.11
N ARG A 338 15.93 -26.13 -3.50
CA ARG A 338 15.82 -25.85 -2.04
C ARG A 338 15.48 -27.12 -1.26
N LEU A 339 16.37 -28.11 -1.30
CA LEU A 339 16.18 -29.31 -0.48
C LEU A 339 16.72 -29.05 0.94
N GLU A 340 15.89 -29.30 1.96
CA GLU A 340 16.32 -29.17 3.36
C GLU A 340 17.47 -30.13 3.71
N SER A 341 17.54 -31.28 3.04
CA SER A 341 18.63 -32.25 3.22
C SER A 341 20.01 -31.72 2.84
N THR A 342 20.09 -30.72 1.94
CA THR A 342 21.34 -30.13 1.45
C THR A 342 21.66 -28.78 2.10
N ARG A 343 20.79 -28.26 2.98
CA ARG A 343 20.98 -26.96 3.64
C ARG A 343 22.25 -26.92 4.49
N LEU A 344 22.95 -25.77 4.45
CA LEU A 344 24.19 -25.52 5.19
C LEU A 344 23.95 -24.76 6.50
N GLY A 345 22.99 -23.83 6.53
CA GLY A 345 22.73 -22.95 7.67
C GLY A 345 22.12 -21.62 7.25
N THR A 346 22.37 -20.56 8.02
CA THR A 346 21.90 -19.19 7.74
C THR A 346 23.02 -18.15 7.86
N ALA A 347 22.82 -16.96 7.27
CA ALA A 347 23.71 -15.81 7.33
C ALA A 347 22.92 -14.54 7.68
N THR A 348 23.25 -13.90 8.81
CA THR A 348 22.61 -12.66 9.29
C THR A 348 23.48 -11.45 8.99
N VAL A 349 22.97 -10.49 8.22
CA VAL A 349 23.70 -9.28 7.82
C VAL A 349 23.95 -8.36 9.02
N LYS A 350 25.19 -7.88 9.17
CA LYS A 350 25.64 -7.00 10.27
C LYS A 350 26.03 -5.61 9.83
N ASN A 351 26.64 -5.45 8.66
CA ASN A 351 27.06 -4.15 8.14
C ASN A 351 26.90 -4.14 6.63
N ILE A 352 26.57 -2.98 6.07
CA ILE A 352 26.22 -2.85 4.66
C ILE A 352 26.88 -1.63 4.04
N THR A 353 27.31 -1.82 2.81
CA THR A 353 27.73 -0.77 1.89
C THR A 353 26.78 -0.70 0.71
N GLY A 354 27.02 0.18 -0.27
CA GLY A 354 26.20 0.23 -1.48
C GLY A 354 26.11 -1.12 -2.22
N SER A 355 27.19 -1.90 -2.29
CA SER A 355 27.28 -3.10 -3.15
C SER A 355 27.62 -4.41 -2.44
N LYS A 356 27.98 -4.37 -1.15
CA LYS A 356 28.36 -5.55 -0.36
C LYS A 356 27.81 -5.47 1.06
N ALA A 357 27.66 -6.63 1.70
CA ALA A 357 27.26 -6.73 3.10
C ALA A 357 28.07 -7.80 3.85
N SER A 358 28.48 -7.51 5.08
CA SER A 358 29.09 -8.50 5.96
C SER A 358 28.02 -9.25 6.74
N ALA A 359 28.16 -10.56 6.90
CA ALA A 359 27.21 -11.41 7.61
C ALA A 359 27.87 -12.30 8.68
N GLU A 360 27.12 -12.59 9.72
CA GLU A 360 27.42 -13.62 10.72
C GLU A 360 26.76 -14.93 10.30
N LEU A 361 27.48 -16.05 10.36
CA LEU A 361 26.98 -17.36 9.93
C LEU A 361 26.52 -18.19 11.12
N ASP A 362 25.40 -18.88 10.96
CA ASP A 362 24.93 -19.95 11.85
C ASP A 362 24.78 -21.23 11.03
N LEU A 363 25.82 -22.08 11.03
CA LEU A 363 25.89 -23.31 10.24
C LEU A 363 25.34 -24.51 11.01
N LEU A 364 24.61 -25.38 10.31
CA LEU A 364 24.12 -26.64 10.86
C LEU A 364 25.30 -27.54 11.27
N ARG A 365 25.11 -28.31 12.33
CA ARG A 365 26.17 -29.13 12.94
C ARG A 365 26.86 -30.05 11.90
N GLY A 366 28.17 -29.89 11.74
CA GLY A 366 28.98 -30.68 10.81
C GLY A 366 28.92 -30.23 9.34
N LYS A 367 28.22 -29.12 9.04
CA LYS A 367 28.26 -28.47 7.72
C LYS A 367 29.34 -27.38 7.70
N THR A 368 29.95 -27.21 6.54
CA THR A 368 30.85 -26.09 6.23
C THR A 368 30.35 -25.39 4.98
N LEU A 369 30.87 -24.21 4.69
CA LEU A 369 30.72 -23.63 3.35
C LEU A 369 31.35 -24.57 2.31
N GLY A 370 30.84 -24.52 1.08
CA GLY A 370 31.24 -25.42 0.00
C GLY A 370 32.64 -25.13 -0.54
N ALA A 371 32.94 -25.63 -1.74
CA ALA A 371 34.24 -25.40 -2.36
C ALA A 371 34.60 -23.89 -2.42
N LYS A 372 35.84 -23.56 -2.01
CA LYS A 372 36.39 -22.20 -1.95
C LYS A 372 35.69 -21.24 -0.97
N ASP A 373 35.13 -21.76 0.13
CA ASP A 373 34.46 -20.97 1.17
C ASP A 373 33.31 -20.09 0.63
N THR A 374 32.50 -20.69 -0.25
CA THR A 374 31.34 -20.04 -0.88
C THR A 374 30.03 -20.79 -0.64
N ALA A 375 28.92 -20.06 -0.71
CA ALA A 375 27.57 -20.62 -0.65
C ALA A 375 26.57 -19.77 -1.44
N LEU A 376 25.50 -20.41 -1.88
CA LEU A 376 24.29 -19.76 -2.36
C LEU A 376 23.49 -19.26 -1.15
N ALA A 377 23.21 -17.96 -1.12
CA ALA A 377 22.51 -17.26 -0.06
C ALA A 377 21.16 -16.77 -0.56
N VAL A 378 20.10 -17.40 -0.08
CA VAL A 378 18.72 -17.06 -0.46
C VAL A 378 18.09 -16.28 0.68
N LEU A 379 17.51 -15.12 0.40
CA LEU A 379 16.92 -14.26 1.42
C LEU A 379 15.73 -14.96 2.08
N GLU A 380 15.84 -15.28 3.37
CA GLU A 380 14.79 -15.92 4.18
C GLU A 380 14.03 -14.91 5.05
N LYS A 381 14.68 -13.81 5.46
CA LYS A 381 14.08 -12.76 6.31
C LYS A 381 14.63 -11.37 5.98
N GLU A 382 13.76 -10.41 5.65
CA GLU A 382 14.09 -8.98 5.74
C GLU A 382 13.94 -8.52 7.17
N THR A 383 14.78 -7.57 7.56
CA THR A 383 14.59 -6.84 8.81
C THR A 383 14.22 -5.40 8.46
N LEU A 384 12.99 -5.02 8.80
CA LEU A 384 12.53 -3.63 8.83
C LEU A 384 13.09 -2.94 10.08
N PRO A 385 13.22 -1.60 10.08
CA PRO A 385 13.62 -0.88 11.28
C PRO A 385 12.59 -1.09 12.40
N MET A 386 12.97 -1.76 13.47
CA MET A 386 12.08 -1.99 14.62
C MET A 386 11.83 -0.69 15.38
N TRP A 387 10.62 -0.55 15.91
CA TRP A 387 10.21 0.63 16.66
C TRP A 387 10.53 0.47 18.15
N PRO A 388 11.25 1.43 18.78
CA PRO A 388 11.64 1.33 20.17
C PRO A 388 10.44 1.57 21.09
N ILE A 389 10.26 0.68 22.08
CA ILE A 389 9.31 0.85 23.17
C ILE A 389 10.00 0.77 24.53
N ALA A 390 9.50 1.54 25.49
CA ALA A 390 9.97 1.54 26.86
C ALA A 390 8.96 0.82 27.76
N TYR A 391 9.42 0.00 28.71
CA TYR A 391 8.57 -0.68 29.70
C TYR A 391 9.35 -0.91 31.01
N PRO A 392 8.67 -1.11 32.16
CA PRO A 392 9.34 -1.29 33.44
C PRO A 392 10.12 -2.60 33.51
N ASP A 393 11.22 -2.59 34.28
CA ASP A 393 11.98 -3.79 34.61
C ASP A 393 11.12 -4.80 35.40
N GLY A 394 11.44 -6.09 35.30
CA GLY A 394 10.73 -7.18 36.00
C GLY A 394 9.53 -7.76 35.24
N LEU A 395 9.24 -7.30 34.01
CA LEU A 395 8.23 -7.88 33.12
C LEU A 395 8.85 -8.89 32.13
N GLU A 396 9.27 -10.06 32.62
CA GLU A 396 10.02 -11.06 31.83
C GLU A 396 9.27 -11.53 30.57
N ILE A 397 7.96 -11.79 30.67
CA ILE A 397 7.12 -12.20 29.53
C ILE A 397 7.09 -11.11 28.45
N LEU A 398 6.91 -9.85 28.86
CA LEU A 398 6.87 -8.73 27.92
C LEU A 398 8.24 -8.54 27.25
N SER A 399 9.32 -8.63 28.03
CA SER A 399 10.69 -8.58 27.51
C SER A 399 10.94 -9.68 26.46
N HIS A 400 10.51 -10.91 26.74
CA HIS A 400 10.61 -12.01 25.77
C HIS A 400 9.79 -11.75 24.49
N LEU A 401 8.56 -11.26 24.62
CA LEU A 401 7.70 -10.93 23.47
C LEU A 401 8.30 -9.81 22.61
N VAL A 402 8.86 -8.76 23.23
CA VAL A 402 9.52 -7.67 22.50
C VAL A 402 10.79 -8.15 21.80
N ASN A 403 11.60 -8.99 22.46
CA ASN A 403 12.81 -9.54 21.85
C ASN A 403 12.54 -10.53 20.71
N THR A 404 11.33 -11.08 20.62
CA THR A 404 10.90 -12.00 19.55
C THR A 404 10.08 -11.31 18.47
N SER A 405 9.76 -10.02 18.65
CA SER A 405 9.04 -9.21 17.67
C SER A 405 9.87 -8.93 16.41
N THR A 406 9.18 -8.76 15.28
CA THR A 406 9.75 -8.25 14.02
C THR A 406 9.53 -6.75 13.80
N ASN A 407 8.70 -6.11 14.63
CA ASN A 407 8.28 -4.71 14.49
C ASN A 407 8.71 -3.83 15.67
N LEU A 408 9.06 -4.42 16.81
CA LEU A 408 9.36 -3.73 18.07
C LEU A 408 10.75 -4.08 18.57
N CYS A 409 11.38 -3.13 19.26
CA CYS A 409 12.60 -3.36 20.03
C CYS A 409 12.54 -2.64 21.38
N THR A 410 13.34 -3.10 22.34
CA THR A 410 13.49 -2.39 23.62
C THR A 410 14.29 -1.12 23.41
N ALA A 411 13.80 0.00 23.94
CA ALA A 411 14.54 1.26 23.90
C ALA A 411 15.90 1.11 24.61
N SER A 412 16.97 1.44 23.90
CA SER A 412 18.35 1.24 24.35
C SER A 412 18.90 2.44 25.11
N SER A 413 18.31 3.62 24.91
CA SER A 413 18.67 4.87 25.58
C SER A 413 17.45 5.80 25.77
N HIS A 414 17.53 6.74 26.72
CA HIS A 414 16.54 7.82 26.87
C HIS A 414 16.46 8.78 25.66
N GLN A 415 17.29 8.61 24.64
CA GLN A 415 17.37 9.44 23.44
C GLN A 415 16.79 8.76 22.18
N ASP A 416 16.13 7.60 22.32
CA ASP A 416 15.48 6.93 21.19
C ASP A 416 14.07 7.52 20.98
N SER A 417 13.68 7.85 19.74
CA SER A 417 12.31 8.30 19.43
C SER A 417 11.31 7.16 19.69
N LEU A 418 10.76 7.13 20.91
CA LEU A 418 9.87 6.08 21.37
C LEU A 418 8.57 6.06 20.56
N LEU A 419 8.17 4.85 20.13
CA LEU A 419 6.84 4.61 19.59
C LEU A 419 5.78 4.66 20.70
N ALA A 420 6.07 4.01 21.82
CA ALA A 420 5.19 3.97 22.99
C ALA A 420 5.97 3.61 24.27
N LYS A 421 5.42 4.00 25.41
CA LYS A 421 5.89 3.68 26.75
C LYS A 421 4.82 2.93 27.53
N ILE A 422 5.14 1.74 28.01
CA ILE A 422 4.35 1.03 29.00
C ILE A 422 4.81 1.49 30.39
N SER A 423 3.87 1.89 31.23
CA SER A 423 4.14 2.31 32.61
C SER A 423 3.15 1.66 33.58
N GLN A 424 3.60 1.40 34.80
CA GLN A 424 2.72 0.95 35.87
C GLN A 424 2.03 2.15 36.52
N GLU A 425 0.70 2.14 36.51
CA GLU A 425 -0.14 3.13 37.19
C GLU A 425 -1.04 2.39 38.19
N GLY A 426 -0.67 2.45 39.47
CA GLY A 426 -1.31 1.65 40.51
C GLY A 426 -1.07 0.14 40.31
N GLU A 427 -2.15 -0.65 40.30
CA GLU A 427 -2.10 -2.10 40.05
C GLU A 427 -2.17 -2.49 38.55
N GLN A 428 -2.25 -1.51 37.64
CA GLN A 428 -2.43 -1.75 36.21
C GLN A 428 -1.24 -1.26 35.38
N LEU A 429 -0.98 -1.95 34.27
CA LEU A 429 -0.02 -1.51 33.25
C LEU A 429 -0.78 -0.74 32.16
N VAL A 430 -0.24 0.41 31.77
CA VAL A 430 -0.83 1.34 30.79
C VAL A 430 0.17 1.59 29.66
N LEU A 431 -0.26 1.46 28.41
CA LEU A 431 0.53 1.86 27.24
C LEU A 431 0.18 3.30 26.86
N LYS A 432 1.19 4.17 26.90
CA LYS A 432 1.16 5.58 26.47
C LYS A 432 1.90 5.74 25.16
N ASP A 433 1.19 6.22 24.14
CA ASP A 433 1.77 6.70 22.88
C ASP A 433 1.57 8.22 22.78
N ASN A 434 2.05 8.84 21.70
CA ASN A 434 1.95 10.30 21.51
C ASN A 434 0.51 10.84 21.50
N CYS A 435 -0.50 9.98 21.31
CA CYS A 435 -1.90 10.37 21.18
C CYS A 435 -2.78 9.88 22.34
N LEU A 436 -2.43 8.78 23.02
CA LEU A 436 -3.33 8.04 23.90
C LEU A 436 -2.64 7.27 25.04
N ALA A 437 -3.27 7.26 26.21
CA ALA A 437 -3.00 6.33 27.30
C ALA A 437 -4.14 5.30 27.38
N SER A 438 -3.84 4.00 27.34
CA SER A 438 -4.88 2.97 27.54
C SER A 438 -4.37 1.77 28.32
N ALA A 439 -5.15 1.37 29.32
CA ALA A 439 -4.99 0.14 30.06
C ALA A 439 -5.60 -1.00 29.24
N SER A 440 -4.79 -1.95 28.81
CA SER A 440 -5.22 -3.10 28.00
C SER A 440 -4.64 -4.38 28.58
N ARG A 441 -5.37 -5.49 28.49
CA ARG A 441 -4.83 -6.84 28.79
C ARG A 441 -3.87 -7.35 27.70
N TYR A 442 -3.80 -6.65 26.56
CA TYR A 442 -3.02 -7.02 25.38
C TYR A 442 -2.03 -5.91 24.95
N LEU A 443 -1.25 -5.40 25.91
CA LEU A 443 -0.32 -4.26 25.68
C LEU A 443 0.69 -4.53 24.55
N PHE A 444 1.24 -5.75 24.49
CA PHE A 444 2.17 -6.14 23.43
C PHE A 444 1.50 -6.10 22.04
N SER A 445 0.32 -6.70 21.90
CA SER A 445 -0.43 -6.66 20.63
C SER A 445 -0.78 -5.23 20.22
N ARG A 446 -1.04 -4.33 21.17
CA ARG A 446 -1.30 -2.91 20.89
C ARG A 446 -0.04 -2.21 20.39
N ALA A 447 1.11 -2.45 21.01
CA ALA A 447 2.39 -1.92 20.55
C ALA A 447 2.73 -2.40 19.12
N GLU A 448 2.48 -3.68 18.82
CA GLU A 448 2.64 -4.26 17.48
C GLU A 448 1.78 -3.54 16.43
N THR A 449 0.50 -3.33 16.72
CA THR A 449 -0.42 -2.60 15.83
C THR A 449 0.06 -1.17 15.59
N LEU A 450 0.52 -0.47 16.64
CA LEU A 450 1.08 0.88 16.49
C LEU A 450 2.32 0.88 15.59
N ALA A 451 3.23 -0.08 15.77
CA ALA A 451 4.44 -0.20 14.96
C ALA A 451 4.12 -0.40 13.47
N LYS A 452 3.19 -1.31 13.15
CA LYS A 452 2.72 -1.57 11.79
C LYS A 452 2.07 -0.34 11.15
N SER A 453 1.21 0.35 11.90
CA SER A 453 0.57 1.59 11.45
C SER A 453 1.61 2.68 11.17
N GLN A 454 2.63 2.79 12.02
CA GLN A 454 3.66 3.79 11.88
C GLN A 454 4.52 3.51 10.65
N HIS A 455 4.84 2.25 10.36
CA HIS A 455 5.52 1.88 9.13
C HIS A 455 4.78 2.34 7.87
N LEU A 456 3.45 2.16 7.80
CA LEU A 456 2.65 2.61 6.67
C LEU A 456 2.62 4.14 6.56
N ARG A 457 2.58 4.84 7.70
CA ARG A 457 2.63 6.32 7.75
C ARG A 457 3.99 6.90 7.39
N THR A 458 5.07 6.16 7.56
CA THR A 458 6.42 6.62 7.20
C THR A 458 6.90 6.09 5.86
N LEU A 459 6.01 5.46 5.09
CA LEU A 459 6.34 4.93 3.78
C LEU A 459 6.65 6.08 2.81
N ILE A 460 7.84 6.08 2.22
CA ILE A 460 8.32 7.10 1.28
C ILE A 460 8.79 6.39 0.01
N CYS A 461 8.53 7.02 -1.15
CA CYS A 461 9.12 6.59 -2.41
C CYS A 461 10.60 7.00 -2.45
N ASP A 462 11.48 6.10 -1.96
CA ASP A 462 12.92 6.34 -1.90
C ASP A 462 13.60 6.33 -3.27
N ASN A 463 12.95 5.76 -4.30
CA ASN A 463 13.45 5.69 -5.66
C ASN A 463 12.84 6.81 -6.53
N PRO A 464 13.62 7.82 -6.98
CA PRO A 464 13.11 8.89 -7.83
C PRO A 464 12.54 8.40 -9.17
N ASP A 465 13.01 7.25 -9.67
CA ASP A 465 12.53 6.68 -10.95
C ASP A 465 11.15 6.01 -10.84
N GLU A 466 10.65 5.82 -9.61
CA GLU A 466 9.33 5.27 -9.27
C GLU A 466 8.38 6.33 -8.70
N GLN A 467 8.82 7.60 -8.63
CA GLN A 467 7.96 8.66 -8.12
C GLN A 467 6.86 8.99 -9.15
N PHE A 468 5.61 9.02 -8.70
CA PHE A 468 4.48 9.32 -9.57
C PHE A 468 3.99 10.76 -9.42
N ASP A 469 4.10 11.52 -10.50
CA ASP A 469 3.43 12.81 -10.62
C ASP A 469 2.02 12.60 -11.19
N HIS A 470 1.00 12.85 -10.37
CA HIS A 470 -0.40 12.60 -10.70
C HIS A 470 -1.29 13.79 -10.37
N GLN A 471 -2.43 13.91 -11.07
CA GLN A 471 -3.42 14.98 -10.83
C GLN A 471 -4.68 14.41 -10.18
N LEU A 472 -4.51 13.77 -9.02
CA LEU A 472 -5.61 13.19 -8.26
C LEU A 472 -6.07 14.20 -7.20
N ASP A 473 -7.30 14.64 -7.33
CA ASP A 473 -7.99 15.39 -6.28
C ASP A 473 -8.65 14.42 -5.30
N VAL A 474 -8.43 14.66 -4.01
CA VAL A 474 -9.10 13.92 -2.94
C VAL A 474 -9.94 14.88 -2.13
N ILE A 475 -11.23 14.58 -1.96
CA ILE A 475 -12.16 15.33 -1.13
C ILE A 475 -12.75 14.38 -0.10
N ILE A 476 -12.71 14.77 1.16
CA ILE A 476 -13.34 14.02 2.25
C ILE A 476 -14.47 14.83 2.87
N GLY A 477 -15.51 14.14 3.31
CA GLY A 477 -16.66 14.78 3.92
C GLY A 477 -17.57 13.80 4.64
N THR A 478 -18.63 14.34 5.21
CA THR A 478 -19.68 13.60 5.92
C THR A 478 -20.91 13.44 5.05
N VAL A 479 -21.73 12.47 5.41
CA VAL A 479 -22.95 12.08 4.72
C VAL A 479 -24.12 12.21 5.68
N LYS A 480 -25.16 12.89 5.22
CA LYS A 480 -26.43 13.04 5.94
C LYS A 480 -27.58 12.84 4.98
N ASP A 481 -28.56 12.02 5.36
CA ASP A 481 -29.75 11.71 4.57
C ASP A 481 -29.43 11.24 3.13
N GLY A 482 -28.35 10.48 2.96
CA GLY A 482 -27.92 9.97 1.65
C GLY A 482 -27.20 10.99 0.76
N LYS A 483 -26.88 12.19 1.29
CA LYS A 483 -26.27 13.31 0.55
C LYS A 483 -24.98 13.78 1.23
N LYS A 484 -24.08 14.38 0.46
CA LYS A 484 -22.87 15.05 0.97
C LYS A 484 -23.30 16.22 1.86
N ASP A 485 -22.80 16.25 3.11
CA ASP A 485 -23.20 17.22 4.13
C ASP A 485 -22.08 18.23 4.40
N ARG A 486 -21.10 17.89 5.25
CA ARG A 486 -19.97 18.74 5.61
C ARG A 486 -18.66 18.24 5.03
N LEU A 487 -17.88 19.12 4.40
CA LEU A 487 -16.49 18.82 4.02
C LEU A 487 -15.59 18.74 5.25
N ILE A 488 -14.59 17.85 5.21
CA ILE A 488 -13.58 17.74 6.24
C ILE A 488 -12.30 18.41 5.72
N GLU A 489 -11.81 19.39 6.47
CA GLU A 489 -10.66 20.21 6.13
C GLU A 489 -9.36 19.39 6.20
N GLN A 490 -8.53 19.48 5.17
CA GLN A 490 -7.29 18.71 5.05
C GLN A 490 -6.05 19.49 5.55
N ASP A 491 -6.27 20.67 6.12
CA ASP A 491 -5.23 21.51 6.74
C ASP A 491 -4.84 21.03 8.17
N GLY A 492 -5.41 19.90 8.61
CA GLY A 492 -5.25 19.33 9.95
C GLY A 492 -6.30 19.80 10.96
N SER A 493 -7.20 20.72 10.60
CA SER A 493 -8.31 21.15 11.46
C SER A 493 -9.59 20.32 11.29
N GLY A 494 -9.63 19.48 10.26
CA GLY A 494 -10.77 18.64 9.92
C GLY A 494 -11.12 17.66 11.03
N TYR A 495 -12.42 17.43 11.19
CA TYR A 495 -12.93 16.49 12.19
C TYR A 495 -14.19 15.76 11.73
N VAL A 496 -14.42 14.61 12.35
CA VAL A 496 -15.66 13.83 12.33
C VAL A 496 -16.16 13.61 13.74
N VAL A 497 -17.46 13.46 13.90
CA VAL A 497 -18.10 13.12 15.17
C VAL A 497 -18.44 11.62 15.15
N GLU A 498 -18.39 10.98 16.31
CA GLU A 498 -18.87 9.60 16.46
C GLU A 498 -20.29 9.46 15.88
N ASN A 499 -20.53 8.38 15.14
CA ASN A 499 -21.75 8.11 14.35
C ASN A 499 -21.93 8.96 13.10
N ASP A 500 -21.01 9.90 12.79
CA ASP A 500 -20.95 10.46 11.44
C ASP A 500 -20.69 9.35 10.43
N ARG A 501 -21.10 9.61 9.19
CA ARG A 501 -20.80 8.73 8.07
C ARG A 501 -19.89 9.45 7.09
N LEU A 502 -18.75 8.87 6.76
CA LEU A 502 -17.71 9.51 5.97
C LEU A 502 -17.77 9.08 4.50
N TYR A 503 -17.52 10.00 3.58
CA TYR A 503 -17.23 9.68 2.18
C TYR A 503 -15.85 10.17 1.78
N VAL A 504 -15.25 9.48 0.82
CA VAL A 504 -13.99 9.88 0.17
C VAL A 504 -14.24 9.96 -1.33
N SER A 505 -14.15 11.16 -1.90
CA SER A 505 -14.30 11.41 -3.32
C SER A 505 -12.93 11.56 -3.96
N LEU A 506 -12.65 10.70 -4.93
CA LEU A 506 -11.41 10.66 -5.69
C LEU A 506 -11.71 11.15 -7.10
N LYS A 507 -11.04 12.19 -7.59
CA LYS A 507 -11.23 12.72 -8.94
C LYS A 507 -9.90 12.83 -9.68
N ASN A 508 -9.75 12.05 -10.74
CA ASN A 508 -8.60 12.14 -11.62
C ASN A 508 -8.80 13.32 -12.59
N ARG A 509 -8.02 14.39 -12.43
CA ARG A 509 -7.99 15.55 -13.34
C ARG A 509 -6.96 15.40 -14.47
N GLY A 510 -6.14 14.36 -14.41
CA GLY A 510 -5.12 14.06 -15.41
C GLY A 510 -5.68 13.42 -16.68
N THR A 511 -4.77 13.16 -17.61
CA THR A 511 -5.05 12.53 -18.92
C THR A 511 -4.81 11.03 -18.94
N GLU A 512 -4.05 10.52 -17.96
CA GLU A 512 -3.71 9.11 -17.84
C GLU A 512 -4.62 8.41 -16.83
N GLN A 513 -4.76 7.09 -16.95
CA GLN A 513 -5.50 6.29 -15.96
C GLN A 513 -4.67 6.15 -14.67
N LEU A 514 -5.34 6.27 -13.52
CA LEU A 514 -4.76 6.10 -12.20
C LEU A 514 -5.46 4.96 -11.46
N TYR A 515 -4.80 4.42 -10.44
CA TYR A 515 -5.40 3.49 -9.49
C TYR A 515 -5.17 4.01 -8.07
N ALA A 516 -6.18 3.91 -7.21
CA ALA A 516 -6.09 4.42 -5.84
C ALA A 516 -6.54 3.38 -4.80
N SER A 517 -5.66 3.05 -3.85
CA SER A 517 -5.98 2.22 -2.68
C SER A 517 -6.10 3.11 -1.46
N VAL A 518 -7.23 3.03 -0.73
CA VAL A 518 -7.53 3.91 0.40
C VAL A 518 -7.64 3.12 1.69
N PHE A 519 -6.79 3.46 2.67
CA PHE A 519 -6.73 2.88 3.99
C PHE A 519 -7.18 3.88 5.05
N ASN A 520 -7.90 3.42 6.07
CA ASN A 520 -8.07 4.15 7.33
C ASN A 520 -7.16 3.54 8.39
N ILE A 521 -6.41 4.39 9.09
CA ILE A 521 -5.68 4.07 10.31
C ILE A 521 -6.43 4.76 11.45
N ASN A 522 -7.15 3.96 12.23
CA ASN A 522 -7.93 4.50 13.35
C ASN A 522 -7.04 4.90 14.52
N ALA A 523 -7.61 5.52 15.55
CA ALA A 523 -6.85 5.97 16.73
C ALA A 523 -6.21 4.82 17.56
N TRP A 524 -6.60 3.56 17.33
CA TRP A 524 -5.94 2.39 17.92
C TRP A 524 -4.72 1.92 17.12
N GLY A 525 -4.44 2.55 15.97
CA GLY A 525 -3.46 2.10 14.98
C GLY A 525 -3.98 1.02 14.04
N LYS A 526 -5.27 0.64 14.12
CA LYS A 526 -5.82 -0.44 13.29
C LYS A 526 -5.89 0.03 11.83
N ILE A 527 -5.28 -0.73 10.92
CA ILE A 527 -5.28 -0.46 9.49
C ILE A 527 -6.44 -1.19 8.81
N SER A 528 -7.31 -0.45 8.12
CA SER A 528 -8.46 -1.00 7.39
C SER A 528 -8.47 -0.50 5.96
N LEU A 529 -8.47 -1.41 4.96
CA LEU A 529 -8.65 -1.03 3.56
C LEU A 529 -10.12 -0.66 3.33
N ILE A 530 -10.42 0.63 3.20
CA ILE A 530 -11.80 1.12 2.97
C ILE A 530 -12.21 1.07 1.50
N SER A 531 -11.25 0.90 0.57
CA SER A 531 -11.50 0.58 -0.84
C SER A 531 -11.55 -0.92 -1.14
N ASN A 532 -11.86 -1.78 -0.16
CA ASN A 532 -11.77 -3.25 -0.26
C ASN A 532 -12.60 -3.89 -1.39
N GLN A 533 -13.64 -3.22 -1.88
CA GLN A 533 -14.41 -3.69 -3.05
C GLN A 533 -13.58 -3.73 -4.34
N ARG A 534 -12.44 -3.02 -4.36
CA ARG A 534 -11.46 -2.97 -5.46
C ARG A 534 -10.07 -3.25 -4.88
N PRO A 535 -9.73 -4.52 -4.61
CA PRO A 535 -8.49 -4.89 -3.92
C PRO A 535 -7.22 -4.48 -4.68
N ARG A 536 -7.29 -4.28 -6.01
CA ARG A 536 -6.19 -3.82 -6.86
C ARG A 536 -6.12 -2.28 -7.04
N GLY A 537 -6.82 -1.54 -6.19
CA GLY A 537 -7.04 -0.10 -6.32
C GLY A 537 -8.27 0.23 -7.16
N ILE A 538 -8.89 1.36 -6.87
CA ILE A 538 -10.03 1.90 -7.61
C ILE A 538 -9.53 2.40 -8.96
N ASP A 539 -10.09 1.88 -10.05
CA ASP A 539 -9.80 2.36 -11.40
C ASP A 539 -10.32 3.79 -11.59
N LEU A 540 -9.42 4.73 -11.89
CA LEU A 540 -9.74 6.14 -12.12
C LEU A 540 -9.26 6.57 -13.50
N PRO A 541 -10.08 6.39 -14.55
CA PRO A 541 -9.78 6.94 -15.87
C PRO A 541 -9.66 8.47 -15.85
N ALA A 542 -9.03 9.02 -16.89
CA ALA A 542 -8.93 10.46 -17.09
C ALA A 542 -10.30 11.16 -16.94
N ASN A 543 -10.32 12.27 -16.20
CA ASN A 543 -11.51 13.09 -15.93
C ASN A 543 -12.69 12.38 -15.24
N ARG A 544 -12.45 11.25 -14.56
CA ARG A 544 -13.48 10.53 -13.80
C ARG A 544 -13.36 10.73 -12.30
N SER A 545 -14.47 10.49 -11.60
CA SER A 545 -14.53 10.48 -10.14
C SER A 545 -15.11 9.18 -9.58
N SER A 546 -14.73 8.85 -8.36
CA SER A 546 -15.27 7.72 -7.59
C SER A 546 -15.45 8.13 -6.14
N ASP A 547 -16.63 7.88 -5.58
CA ASP A 547 -16.93 8.15 -4.17
C ASP A 547 -16.97 6.84 -3.38
N ILE A 548 -16.05 6.69 -2.42
CA ILE A 548 -16.05 5.65 -1.40
C ILE A 548 -17.06 6.03 -0.31
N GLY A 549 -17.78 5.05 0.21
CA GLY A 549 -18.89 5.24 1.16
C GLY A 549 -20.25 5.13 0.50
N SER A 550 -20.31 4.77 -0.77
CA SER A 550 -21.56 4.62 -1.48
C SER A 550 -22.08 3.19 -1.38
N GLY A 551 -23.37 3.02 -1.08
CA GLY A 551 -24.00 1.72 -0.90
C GLY A 551 -24.23 0.99 -2.22
N ASP A 552 -24.68 -0.26 -2.18
CA ASP A 552 -24.84 -1.12 -3.37
C ASP A 552 -25.90 -0.60 -4.36
N PHE A 553 -26.90 0.13 -3.87
CA PHE A 553 -27.89 0.84 -4.69
C PHE A 553 -27.49 2.28 -4.95
N GLY A 554 -26.26 2.64 -4.57
CA GLY A 554 -25.61 3.85 -4.97
C GLY A 554 -26.10 5.16 -4.38
N THR A 555 -27.02 5.04 -3.44
CA THR A 555 -27.16 6.01 -2.37
C THR A 555 -25.81 6.20 -1.70
N LEU A 556 -25.39 7.44 -1.50
CA LEU A 556 -24.20 7.74 -0.71
C LEU A 556 -24.57 7.44 0.74
N GLU A 557 -24.30 6.23 1.20
CA GLU A 557 -24.66 5.79 2.56
C GLU A 557 -23.67 6.30 3.59
N GLY A 558 -22.44 6.61 3.18
CA GLY A 558 -21.26 6.92 3.96
C GLY A 558 -20.72 5.72 4.75
N LEU A 559 -19.40 5.69 4.93
CA LEU A 559 -18.70 4.74 5.79
C LEU A 559 -19.02 5.09 7.25
N PRO A 560 -19.60 4.18 8.04
CA PRO A 560 -19.94 4.46 9.43
C PRO A 560 -18.66 4.66 10.25
N ILE A 561 -18.57 5.80 10.93
CA ILE A 561 -17.49 6.08 11.87
C ILE A 561 -17.96 5.70 13.28
N SER A 562 -17.19 4.85 13.93
CA SER A 562 -17.45 4.40 15.31
C SER A 562 -16.26 4.73 16.19
N TRP A 563 -16.52 5.01 17.47
CA TRP A 563 -15.45 5.20 18.43
C TRP A 563 -14.69 3.88 18.65
N PRO A 564 -13.35 3.85 18.53
CA PRO A 564 -12.61 2.61 18.70
C PRO A 564 -12.77 2.01 20.10
N ASN A 565 -13.06 0.71 20.15
CA ASN A 565 -13.23 -0.02 21.40
C ASN A 565 -11.96 0.07 22.27
N GLY A 566 -12.12 0.38 23.56
CA GLY A 566 -11.01 0.44 24.52
C GLY A 566 -10.31 1.80 24.61
N ILE A 567 -10.74 2.81 23.85
CA ILE A 567 -10.28 4.19 23.98
C ILE A 567 -11.26 4.99 24.86
N PRO A 568 -10.80 5.64 25.94
CA PRO A 568 -11.65 6.54 26.72
C PRO A 568 -12.18 7.70 25.86
N LYS A 569 -13.49 7.98 25.94
CA LYS A 569 -14.16 9.11 25.27
C LYS A 569 -13.95 10.46 25.97
N THR A 570 -12.74 10.70 26.47
CA THR A 570 -12.41 11.87 27.31
C THR A 570 -11.83 13.04 26.51
N ARG A 571 -11.34 12.78 25.30
CA ARG A 571 -10.81 13.78 24.37
C ARG A 571 -10.93 13.30 22.92
N PRO A 572 -10.84 14.19 21.92
CA PRO A 572 -10.78 13.78 20.52
C PRO A 572 -9.49 13.00 20.26
N VAL A 573 -9.54 12.14 19.26
CA VAL A 573 -8.41 11.30 18.87
C VAL A 573 -8.11 11.48 17.40
N ASN A 574 -6.86 11.30 17.00
CA ASN A 574 -6.46 11.46 15.59
C ASN A 574 -6.64 10.14 14.83
N GLU A 575 -7.21 10.24 13.64
CA GLU A 575 -7.23 9.17 12.63
C GLU A 575 -6.59 9.67 11.34
N CYS A 576 -6.20 8.75 10.47
CA CYS A 576 -5.50 9.06 9.24
C CYS A 576 -6.04 8.24 8.08
N LEU A 577 -6.36 8.90 6.97
CA LEU A 577 -6.50 8.22 5.68
C LEU A 577 -5.15 8.20 4.97
N VAL A 578 -4.74 7.01 4.54
CA VAL A 578 -3.57 6.81 3.68
C VAL A 578 -4.08 6.37 2.31
N ILE A 579 -3.75 7.13 1.27
CA ILE A 579 -4.13 6.84 -0.11
C ILE A 579 -2.85 6.58 -0.90
N ILE A 580 -2.73 5.37 -1.44
CA ILE A 580 -1.62 4.99 -2.30
C ILE A 580 -2.11 5.05 -3.74
N VAL A 581 -1.46 5.90 -4.54
CA VAL A 581 -1.80 6.14 -5.94
C VAL A 581 -0.76 5.47 -6.83
N THR A 582 -1.20 4.73 -7.84
CA THR A 582 -0.32 4.00 -8.76
C THR A 582 -0.73 4.21 -10.21
N ASP A 583 0.22 4.10 -11.13
CA ASP A 583 -0.02 4.15 -12.59
C ASP A 583 -0.52 2.82 -13.18
N SER A 584 -0.45 1.73 -12.41
CA SER A 584 -0.95 0.41 -12.78
C SER A 584 -1.66 -0.30 -11.60
N PRO A 585 -2.56 -1.27 -11.86
CA PRO A 585 -3.41 -1.86 -10.82
C PRO A 585 -2.61 -2.76 -9.87
N LEU A 586 -2.65 -2.43 -8.58
CA LEU A 586 -1.80 -3.01 -7.53
C LEU A 586 -2.61 -3.53 -6.35
N ASN A 587 -2.41 -4.80 -5.97
CA ASN A 587 -3.07 -5.36 -4.80
C ASN A 587 -2.30 -5.04 -3.51
N LEU A 588 -2.92 -4.28 -2.61
CA LEU A 588 -2.34 -3.85 -1.33
C LEU A 588 -3.15 -4.32 -0.12
N THR A 589 -4.06 -5.30 -0.28
CA THR A 589 -4.92 -5.79 0.81
C THR A 589 -4.13 -6.34 1.99
N CYS A 590 -2.91 -6.83 1.78
CA CYS A 590 -2.04 -7.35 2.82
C CYS A 590 -1.75 -6.33 3.93
N LEU A 591 -1.80 -5.02 3.63
CA LEU A 591 -1.55 -3.96 4.61
C LEU A 591 -2.68 -3.80 5.65
N ALA A 592 -3.86 -4.38 5.43
CA ALA A 592 -4.98 -4.28 6.36
C ALA A 592 -4.94 -5.35 7.46
N ASP A 593 -5.23 -4.99 8.71
CA ASP A 593 -5.14 -5.89 9.88
C ASP A 593 -6.12 -7.08 9.82
N SER A 594 -7.28 -6.91 9.17
CA SER A 594 -8.25 -7.99 8.96
C SER A 594 -7.82 -9.02 7.91
N SER A 595 -6.73 -8.75 7.19
CA SER A 595 -6.28 -9.52 6.02
C SER A 595 -4.96 -10.24 6.25
N LEU A 596 -4.47 -10.32 7.50
CA LEU A 596 -3.27 -11.09 7.85
C LEU A 596 -3.41 -12.60 7.60
N ALA A 597 -4.64 -13.13 7.53
CA ALA A 597 -4.90 -14.50 7.08
C ALA A 597 -4.76 -14.67 5.55
N ASP A 598 -4.87 -13.57 4.79
CA ASP A 598 -4.86 -13.51 3.32
C ASP A 598 -3.57 -12.88 2.75
N ALA A 599 -2.57 -12.58 3.59
CA ALA A 599 -1.31 -11.99 3.19
C ALA A 599 -0.42 -13.01 2.46
N ARG A 600 -0.81 -13.42 1.24
CA ARG A 600 0.04 -14.20 0.33
C ARG A 600 0.60 -13.30 -0.77
N GLY A 601 1.91 -13.39 -0.96
CA GLY A 601 2.73 -12.44 -1.71
C GLY A 601 2.45 -12.37 -3.21
N SER A 602 2.65 -11.19 -3.80
CA SER A 602 2.55 -10.93 -5.24
C SER A 602 3.49 -11.82 -6.08
N GLY A 603 3.38 -11.78 -7.41
CA GLY A 603 4.30 -12.42 -8.36
C GLY A 603 5.55 -11.55 -8.68
N PRO A 604 6.62 -12.13 -9.23
CA PRO A 604 7.87 -11.47 -9.64
C PRO A 604 7.61 -10.44 -10.74
N GLY A 605 8.47 -9.43 -10.81
CA GLY A 605 8.12 -8.17 -11.45
C GLY A 605 7.38 -7.23 -10.50
N SER A 606 7.17 -7.63 -9.24
CA SER A 606 6.60 -6.77 -8.23
C SER A 606 7.45 -5.54 -8.00
N SER A 607 6.77 -4.41 -8.01
CA SER A 607 7.33 -3.12 -7.66
C SER A 607 7.99 -3.12 -6.28
N THR A 608 8.87 -2.14 -6.05
CA THR A 608 9.44 -1.87 -4.72
C THR A 608 8.32 -1.67 -3.70
N LEU A 609 7.23 -1.01 -4.08
CA LEU A 609 6.05 -0.77 -3.24
C LEU A 609 5.38 -2.06 -2.75
N GLU A 610 5.17 -3.06 -3.62
CA GLU A 610 4.58 -4.35 -3.21
C GLU A 610 5.47 -5.15 -2.27
N GLN A 611 6.79 -5.06 -2.46
CA GLN A 611 7.75 -5.72 -1.58
C GLN A 611 7.70 -5.10 -0.20
N VAL A 612 7.74 -3.76 -0.13
CA VAL A 612 7.59 -3.04 1.13
C VAL A 612 6.24 -3.35 1.78
N ALA A 613 5.14 -3.29 1.04
CA ALA A 613 3.80 -3.58 1.56
C ALA A 613 3.69 -4.98 2.18
N PHE A 614 4.27 -6.00 1.54
CA PHE A 614 4.31 -7.36 2.07
C PHE A 614 5.18 -7.47 3.33
N SER A 615 6.36 -6.84 3.33
CA SER A 615 7.25 -6.82 4.49
C SER A 615 6.57 -6.12 5.68
N LEU A 616 5.84 -5.02 5.45
CA LEU A 616 5.07 -4.33 6.50
C LEU A 616 3.94 -5.20 7.08
N ALA A 617 3.27 -5.96 6.22
CA ALA A 617 2.18 -6.82 6.64
C ALA A 617 2.65 -8.02 7.48
N THR A 618 3.70 -8.70 7.02
CA THR A 618 4.08 -10.03 7.50
C THR A 618 5.29 -10.04 8.42
N GLY A 619 6.14 -9.01 8.40
CA GLY A 619 7.44 -9.01 9.09
C GLY A 619 8.45 -10.00 8.48
N PHE A 620 8.12 -10.60 7.34
CA PHE A 620 8.99 -11.47 6.54
C PHE A 620 9.21 -10.84 5.17
N LEU A 621 10.36 -11.12 4.55
CA LEU A 621 10.47 -10.83 3.13
C LEU A 621 9.70 -11.88 2.35
N ARG A 622 9.12 -11.40 1.27
CA ARG A 622 8.80 -12.23 0.12
C ARG A 622 10.08 -12.77 -0.49
N ASP A 623 10.09 -14.01 -0.96
CA ASP A 623 11.20 -14.55 -1.75
C ASP A 623 11.47 -13.65 -2.98
N VAL A 624 12.48 -12.79 -2.89
CA VAL A 624 12.85 -11.83 -3.96
C VAL A 624 13.80 -12.50 -4.95
N GLY A 625 13.57 -12.19 -6.22
CA GLY A 625 14.45 -12.57 -7.32
C GLY A 625 15.13 -11.42 -8.02
N SER A 626 16.19 -11.75 -8.77
CA SER A 626 17.05 -10.77 -9.43
C SER A 626 16.32 -9.97 -10.54
N GLN A 627 16.88 -8.79 -10.83
CA GLN A 627 16.44 -7.84 -11.85
C GLN A 627 16.32 -8.48 -13.24
N SER A 628 15.09 -8.78 -13.66
CA SER A 628 14.67 -8.44 -15.02
C SER A 628 13.79 -7.20 -14.85
N ARG A 629 14.15 -6.10 -15.53
CA ARG A 629 13.55 -4.75 -15.45
C ARG A 629 12.28 -4.71 -14.57
N SER A 630 12.40 -4.18 -13.35
CA SER A 630 11.25 -3.78 -12.52
C SER A 630 10.17 -3.26 -13.45
N ALA A 631 8.96 -3.85 -13.42
CA ALA A 631 7.83 -3.26 -14.11
C ALA A 631 7.76 -1.85 -13.56
N LYS A 632 8.03 -0.85 -14.41
CA LYS A 632 8.20 0.53 -13.98
C LYS A 632 6.85 0.99 -13.42
N LEU A 633 6.68 0.83 -12.11
CA LEU A 633 5.52 1.24 -11.35
C LEU A 633 5.86 2.59 -10.76
N ASN A 634 5.15 3.61 -11.18
CA ASN A 634 5.22 4.88 -10.49
C ASN A 634 4.13 4.89 -9.41
N TRP A 635 4.48 5.32 -8.20
CA TRP A 635 3.53 5.52 -7.12
C TRP A 635 3.77 6.80 -6.30
N ASP A 636 2.73 7.25 -5.61
CA ASP A 636 2.78 8.32 -4.61
C ASP A 636 1.87 7.97 -3.41
N LEU A 637 2.07 8.64 -2.29
CA LEU A 637 1.32 8.44 -1.06
C LEU A 637 0.77 9.77 -0.51
N ILE A 638 -0.54 9.83 -0.38
CA ILE A 638 -1.27 10.97 0.20
C ILE A 638 -1.72 10.57 1.61
N GLN A 639 -1.47 11.46 2.58
CA GLN A 639 -1.98 11.32 3.95
C GLN A 639 -2.93 12.46 4.28
N ILE A 640 -4.08 12.10 4.86
CA ILE A 640 -5.07 13.06 5.33
C ILE A 640 -5.39 12.73 6.78
N ASN A 641 -4.97 13.60 7.69
CA ASN A 641 -5.23 13.47 9.12
C ASN A 641 -6.50 14.23 9.49
N PHE A 642 -7.31 13.66 10.39
CA PHE A 642 -8.51 14.30 10.92
C PHE A 642 -8.77 13.84 12.36
N ALA A 643 -9.50 14.64 13.13
CA ALA A 643 -9.86 14.31 14.51
C ALA A 643 -11.22 13.61 14.58
N LEU A 644 -11.32 12.50 15.31
CA LEU A 644 -12.57 11.86 15.71
C LEU A 644 -12.99 12.39 17.09
N ARG A 645 -14.21 12.94 17.18
CA ARG A 645 -14.81 13.49 18.41
C ARG A 645 -15.90 12.59 18.97
N PRO A 646 -16.01 12.43 20.30
CA PRO A 646 -17.15 11.74 20.91
C PRO A 646 -18.49 12.40 20.57
N LEU A 647 -19.59 11.64 20.56
CA LEU A 647 -20.93 12.16 20.24
C LEU A 647 -21.35 13.32 21.16
N ASP A 648 -21.09 13.18 22.47
CA ASP A 648 -21.47 14.15 23.49
C ASP A 648 -20.40 15.24 23.72
N TRP A 649 -19.45 15.36 22.80
CA TRP A 649 -18.33 16.28 22.93
C TRP A 649 -18.78 17.75 22.85
N LYS A 650 -18.78 18.45 23.99
CA LYS A 650 -18.99 19.90 24.05
C LYS A 650 -17.67 20.61 23.84
N ARG A 651 -17.64 21.51 22.85
CA ARG A 651 -16.48 22.35 22.55
C ARG A 651 -16.13 23.20 23.77
N GLY A 652 -15.01 22.89 24.44
CA GLY A 652 -14.57 23.56 25.67
C GLY A 652 -14.12 22.57 26.77
N GLU A 653 -14.54 21.31 26.72
CA GLU A 653 -13.89 20.26 27.51
C GLU A 653 -12.71 19.71 26.68
N GLY A 654 -11.50 19.61 27.25
CA GLY A 654 -10.37 18.84 26.72
C GLY A 654 -9.66 19.28 25.42
N TYR A 655 -9.81 20.52 24.95
CA TYR A 655 -8.93 21.15 23.93
C TYR A 655 -7.92 22.16 24.50
N GLU A 656 -7.84 22.26 25.82
CA GLU A 656 -6.78 23.00 26.49
C GLU A 656 -5.69 21.99 26.85
N VAL A 657 -4.58 21.96 26.10
CA VAL A 657 -3.33 21.46 26.68
C VAL A 657 -3.08 22.35 27.88
N ARG A 658 -3.13 21.79 29.09
CA ARG A 658 -2.86 22.60 30.27
C ARG A 658 -1.47 23.19 30.12
N LEU A 659 -1.28 24.38 30.67
CA LEU A 659 -0.02 25.11 30.59
C LEU A 659 1.20 24.24 30.92
N GLU A 660 1.03 23.30 31.84
CA GLU A 660 2.02 22.32 32.33
C GLU A 660 2.33 21.18 31.35
N ASP A 661 1.41 20.87 30.42
CA ASP A 661 1.47 19.70 29.53
C ASP A 661 2.02 20.01 28.12
N ILE A 662 2.33 21.28 27.80
CA ILE A 662 2.97 21.64 26.52
C ILE A 662 4.44 21.17 26.56
N PRO A 663 4.90 20.35 25.59
CA PRO A 663 6.24 19.79 25.60
C PRO A 663 7.31 20.88 25.43
N GLU A 664 8.43 20.72 26.13
CA GLU A 664 9.62 21.53 25.87
C GLU A 664 10.32 21.01 24.60
N PRO A 665 10.95 21.90 23.82
CA PRO A 665 11.68 21.47 22.63
C PRO A 665 12.80 20.48 22.93
N ASP A 666 13.33 20.49 24.15
CA ASP A 666 14.38 19.55 24.57
C ASP A 666 13.81 18.13 24.85
N ASP A 667 12.48 17.97 24.98
CA ASP A 667 11.79 16.68 25.12
C ASP A 667 11.75 15.88 23.80
N PHE A 668 12.11 16.52 22.68
CA PHE A 668 12.21 15.89 21.38
C PHE A 668 13.67 15.45 21.14
N ALA A 669 13.89 14.16 20.90
CA ALA A 669 15.23 13.59 20.75
C ALA A 669 15.93 14.05 19.45
N PHE A 670 16.89 14.98 19.56
CA PHE A 670 17.62 15.55 18.42
C PHE A 670 19.12 15.28 18.53
N LYS A 671 19.58 14.11 18.04
CA LYS A 671 21.00 13.71 18.16
C LYS A 671 21.96 14.47 17.22
N ASP A 672 21.49 15.00 16.08
CA ASP A 672 22.38 15.51 15.02
C ASP A 672 22.29 17.01 14.73
N ILE A 673 21.53 17.77 15.52
CA ILE A 673 21.24 19.18 15.21
C ILE A 673 22.02 20.07 16.19
N PRO A 674 22.74 21.10 15.71
CA PRO A 674 23.50 21.97 16.58
C PRO A 674 22.59 22.82 17.47
N LEU A 675 23.03 23.04 18.71
CA LEU A 675 22.34 23.91 19.68
C LEU A 675 22.23 25.34 19.15
N TYR A 676 23.26 25.78 18.43
CA TYR A 676 23.33 27.08 17.79
C TYR A 676 23.06 26.96 16.29
N PRO A 677 22.47 27.99 15.66
CA PRO A 677 22.18 27.95 14.24
C PRO A 677 23.48 27.87 13.40
N PRO A 678 23.43 27.28 12.19
CA PRO A 678 24.63 26.92 11.41
C PRO A 678 25.56 28.10 11.05
N PHE A 679 25.08 29.33 11.15
CA PHE A 679 25.79 30.55 10.79
C PHE A 679 26.12 31.46 11.99
N SER A 680 25.85 31.05 13.24
CA SER A 680 26.21 31.86 14.40
C SER A 680 27.73 31.87 14.61
N GLU A 681 28.32 33.05 14.78
CA GLU A 681 29.70 33.21 15.25
C GLU A 681 29.81 32.66 16.68
N GLN A 682 30.49 31.52 16.86
CA GLN A 682 30.84 31.01 18.18
C GLN A 682 31.96 31.87 18.79
N PRO A 683 31.90 32.25 20.08
CA PRO A 683 33.10 32.57 20.84
C PRO A 683 33.79 31.24 21.19
N ASP A 684 35.01 31.07 20.68
CA ASP A 684 35.98 30.04 21.05
C ASP A 684 35.70 28.57 20.65
N ALA A 685 36.10 28.21 19.43
CA ALA A 685 36.48 26.83 19.11
C ALA A 685 37.69 26.79 18.16
N LYS A 686 38.90 26.98 18.71
CA LYS A 686 40.12 26.46 18.11
C LYS A 686 40.19 24.95 18.33
N SER A 687 39.55 24.17 17.46
CA SER A 687 39.91 22.76 17.28
C SER A 687 39.49 22.24 15.90
N VAL A 688 40.46 21.60 15.27
CA VAL A 688 40.52 21.07 13.90
C VAL A 688 39.39 20.08 13.58
N GLY A 689 38.73 20.22 12.42
CA GLY A 689 38.10 19.08 11.73
C GLY A 689 36.77 19.37 11.03
N GLY A 690 36.81 19.60 9.72
CA GLY A 690 35.71 19.23 8.82
C GLY A 690 34.61 20.28 8.60
N ILE A 691 34.76 21.06 7.53
CA ILE A 691 33.63 21.67 6.83
C ILE A 691 32.73 20.53 6.34
N ILE A 692 31.64 20.21 7.05
CA ILE A 692 30.57 19.39 6.51
C ILE A 692 29.68 20.30 5.65
N ARG A 693 30.02 20.41 4.37
CA ARG A 693 29.04 20.75 3.34
C ARG A 693 28.14 19.54 3.13
N LYS A 694 26.94 19.53 3.72
CA LYS A 694 25.84 18.67 3.26
C LYS A 694 24.95 19.46 2.30
N ILE A 695 24.74 18.87 1.13
CA ILE A 695 23.91 19.36 0.04
C ILE A 695 22.43 19.23 0.45
N LYS A 696 21.69 20.35 0.35
CA LYS A 696 20.22 20.50 0.29
C LYS A 696 19.36 19.56 1.16
N GLY A 697 19.23 19.91 2.43
CA GLY A 697 18.04 19.63 3.23
C GLY A 697 17.92 20.76 4.25
N ILE A 698 16.88 21.58 4.18
CA ILE A 698 16.63 22.56 5.24
C ILE A 698 16.16 21.75 6.45
N GLU A 699 16.90 21.80 7.54
CA GLU A 699 16.54 21.09 8.76
C GLU A 699 15.17 21.62 9.25
N PRO A 700 14.23 20.73 9.63
CA PRO A 700 12.87 21.13 9.96
C PRO A 700 12.78 21.76 11.35
N PHE A 701 13.50 22.87 11.56
CA PHE A 701 13.69 23.51 12.86
C PHE A 701 13.67 25.03 12.76
N ILE A 702 13.29 25.67 13.85
CA ILE A 702 13.43 27.12 14.04
C ILE A 702 14.26 27.34 15.29
N TRP A 703 15.31 28.14 15.17
CA TRP A 703 16.06 28.62 16.33
C TRP A 703 15.49 29.95 16.78
N VAL A 704 15.28 30.13 18.08
CA VAL A 704 14.91 31.41 18.68
C VAL A 704 15.99 31.78 19.68
N VAL A 705 16.56 32.96 19.51
CA VAL A 705 17.66 33.48 20.33
C VAL A 705 17.15 34.70 21.08
N ASN A 706 17.11 34.60 22.41
CA ASN A 706 16.78 35.72 23.27
C ASN A 706 18.01 36.62 23.44
N LYS A 707 18.03 37.77 22.74
CA LYS A 707 18.98 38.89 22.92
C LYS A 707 18.39 40.01 23.80
N HIS A 708 17.22 39.79 24.39
CA HIS A 708 16.59 40.73 25.31
C HIS A 708 17.26 40.69 26.69
N ASP A 709 17.10 41.76 27.45
CA ASP A 709 17.59 41.89 28.83
C ASP A 709 16.72 41.19 29.89
N GLU A 710 15.61 40.57 29.48
CA GLU A 710 14.68 39.86 30.36
C GLU A 710 14.47 38.41 29.90
N GLU A 711 14.01 37.57 30.83
CA GLU A 711 13.58 36.22 30.51
C GLU A 711 12.28 36.26 29.71
N ILE A 712 12.21 35.44 28.65
CA ILE A 712 11.03 35.37 27.79
C ILE A 712 10.50 33.94 27.71
N LEU A 713 9.19 33.81 27.53
CA LEU A 713 8.59 32.55 27.15
C LEU A 713 8.35 32.54 25.64
N VAL A 714 8.96 31.59 24.95
CA VAL A 714 8.80 31.39 23.52
C VAL A 714 7.86 30.23 23.27
N VAL A 715 6.86 30.45 22.43
CA VAL A 715 5.94 29.42 21.96
C VAL A 715 6.04 29.34 20.45
N VAL A 716 6.38 28.17 19.93
CA VAL A 716 6.38 27.90 18.50
C VAL A 716 5.27 26.93 18.21
N SER A 717 4.35 27.35 17.34
CA SER A 717 3.17 26.59 16.99
C SER A 717 3.01 26.55 15.48
N LYS A 718 2.45 25.45 14.98
CA LYS A 718 2.17 25.32 13.55
C LYS A 718 1.08 26.28 13.07
N HIS A 719 0.07 26.50 13.90
CA HIS A 719 -1.10 27.32 13.56
C HIS A 719 -1.18 28.56 14.46
N ARG A 720 -1.71 29.65 13.91
CA ARG A 720 -1.91 30.88 14.68
C ARG A 720 -2.75 30.62 15.93
N PRO A 721 -2.30 31.08 17.12
CA PRO A 721 -3.03 30.87 18.36
C PRO A 721 -4.43 31.51 18.32
N ARG A 722 -5.41 30.85 18.91
CA ARG A 722 -6.77 31.39 19.05
C ARG A 722 -6.90 32.13 20.38
N ARG A 723 -7.47 33.33 20.33
CA ARG A 723 -7.59 34.23 21.48
C ARG A 723 -9.01 34.16 22.03
N LEU A 724 -9.15 33.83 23.32
CA LEU A 724 -10.43 33.91 24.01
C LEU A 724 -10.66 35.38 24.39
N LEU A 725 -11.63 36.04 23.75
CA LEU A 725 -12.11 37.35 24.18
C LEU A 725 -12.90 37.15 25.47
N THR A 726 -12.33 37.53 26.62
CA THR A 726 -13.11 37.64 27.85
C THR A 726 -14.08 38.81 27.69
N GLU A 727 -15.38 38.52 27.72
CA GLU A 727 -16.41 39.55 27.84
C GLU A 727 -16.14 40.39 29.09
N VAL A 728 -15.85 41.68 28.87
CA VAL A 728 -16.27 42.87 29.63
C VAL A 728 -15.25 43.99 29.38
N GLY A 729 -15.69 45.08 28.75
CA GLY A 729 -14.99 46.38 28.80
C GLY A 729 -14.86 47.09 27.47
N VAL A 730 -15.84 47.95 27.17
CA VAL A 730 -15.83 48.93 26.08
C VAL A 730 -14.83 50.06 26.41
N GLU A 731 -13.76 50.18 25.63
CA GLU A 731 -13.04 51.40 25.16
C GLU A 731 -11.52 51.20 24.98
N ALA A 732 -11.00 51.79 23.88
CA ALA A 732 -9.61 52.18 23.59
C ALA A 732 -8.62 51.20 22.90
N SER A 733 -8.43 51.47 21.59
CA SER A 733 -7.23 51.29 20.73
C SER A 733 -6.65 49.89 20.47
N ALA A 734 -6.40 49.62 19.18
CA ALA A 734 -5.97 48.35 18.59
C ALA A 734 -4.48 47.99 18.76
N THR A 735 -3.82 48.42 19.83
CA THR A 735 -2.44 48.05 20.13
C THR A 735 -2.26 47.78 21.62
N SER A 736 -1.90 46.53 21.95
CA SER A 736 -1.30 46.10 23.22
C SER A 736 -2.06 46.41 24.51
N ALA A 737 -3.21 45.78 24.73
CA ALA A 737 -3.83 45.70 26.06
C ALA A 737 -4.30 44.27 26.39
N GLY A 738 -3.59 43.61 27.31
CA GLY A 738 -4.15 42.55 28.16
C GLY A 738 -4.14 41.10 27.67
N LEU A 739 -3.41 40.74 26.62
CA LEU A 739 -3.32 39.34 26.17
C LEU A 739 -2.26 38.58 26.98
N ASN A 740 -2.69 37.67 27.85
CA ASN A 740 -1.83 36.84 28.69
C ASN A 740 -1.73 35.42 28.10
N PHE A 741 -0.57 34.77 28.26
CA PHE A 741 -0.34 33.37 27.88
C PHE A 741 -1.44 32.42 28.40
N SER A 742 -1.94 32.64 29.62
CA SER A 742 -3.04 31.87 30.22
C SER A 742 -4.40 31.99 29.51
N THR A 743 -4.58 33.01 28.67
CA THR A 743 -5.83 33.27 27.91
C THR A 743 -5.70 32.95 26.42
N THR A 744 -4.55 32.39 26.02
CA THR A 744 -4.22 32.06 24.62
C THR A 744 -4.29 30.55 24.43
N THR A 745 -5.10 30.11 23.47
CA THR A 745 -5.26 28.67 23.15
C THR A 745 -4.46 28.32 21.90
N PHE A 746 -3.78 27.18 21.94
CA PHE A 746 -2.89 26.73 20.88
C PHE A 746 -3.31 25.36 20.36
N ASN A 747 -3.10 25.14 19.06
CA ASN A 747 -3.32 23.84 18.45
C ASN A 747 -1.99 23.08 18.38
N GLU A 748 -2.01 21.78 18.68
CA GLU A 748 -0.90 20.91 18.35
C GLU A 748 -0.70 20.85 16.83
N PRO A 749 0.56 20.70 16.37
CA PRO A 749 1.75 20.55 17.19
C PRO A 749 2.34 21.90 17.67
N ILE A 750 2.78 21.92 18.93
CA ILE A 750 3.24 23.10 19.69
C ILE A 750 4.44 22.72 20.57
N GLY A 751 5.37 23.64 20.77
CA GLY A 751 6.42 23.55 21.78
C GLY A 751 6.61 24.88 22.49
N LYS A 752 6.96 24.84 23.77
CA LYS A 752 7.25 26.04 24.58
C LYS A 752 8.63 25.96 25.22
N LYS A 753 9.34 27.07 25.32
CA LYS A 753 10.59 27.13 26.11
C LYS A 753 10.77 28.49 26.74
N THR A 754 11.12 28.51 28.01
CA THR A 754 11.58 29.72 28.68
C THR A 754 13.04 29.95 28.33
N LEU A 755 13.36 31.13 27.79
CA LEU A 755 14.71 31.51 27.39
C LEU A 755 15.25 32.60 28.32
N ALA A 756 16.39 32.33 28.95
CA ALA A 756 17.08 33.27 29.83
C ALA A 756 17.53 34.51 29.06
N ALA A 757 17.63 35.65 29.78
CA ALA A 757 18.16 36.90 29.24
C ALA A 757 19.59 36.75 28.72
N TRP A 758 19.93 37.52 27.68
CA TRP A 758 21.27 37.57 27.13
C TRP A 758 22.23 38.29 28.08
N LYS A 759 23.41 37.71 28.32
CA LYS A 759 24.47 38.31 29.15
C LYS A 759 25.61 38.81 28.26
N GLU A 760 26.33 39.84 28.67
CA GLU A 760 27.41 40.50 27.89
C GLU A 760 28.55 39.55 27.45
N GLN A 761 28.64 38.33 28.00
CA GLN A 761 29.63 37.31 27.63
C GLN A 761 29.25 36.44 26.41
N GLY A 762 28.13 36.72 25.74
CA GLY A 762 27.64 35.99 24.55
C GLY A 762 26.45 35.07 24.86
N PRO A 763 25.97 34.29 23.86
CA PRO A 763 24.84 33.39 24.05
C PRO A 763 25.20 32.33 25.09
N ASN A 764 24.34 32.13 26.08
CA ASN A 764 24.41 30.95 26.94
C ASN A 764 23.42 29.90 26.42
N SER A 765 23.60 28.63 26.80
CA SER A 765 22.69 27.55 26.35
C SER A 765 21.24 27.77 26.76
N GLY A 766 20.98 28.57 27.79
CA GLY A 766 19.65 28.94 28.26
C GLY A 766 18.97 30.07 27.48
N SER A 767 19.69 30.84 26.67
CA SER A 767 19.15 31.95 25.87
C SER A 767 18.78 31.54 24.44
N VAL A 768 18.91 30.24 24.11
CA VAL A 768 18.63 29.69 22.78
C VAL A 768 17.63 28.54 22.88
N GLY A 769 16.54 28.65 22.14
CA GLY A 769 15.55 27.59 21.95
C GLY A 769 15.62 27.04 20.54
N ARG A 770 15.48 25.73 20.38
CA ARG A 770 15.40 25.08 19.08
C ARG A 770 14.09 24.31 19.01
N PHE A 771 13.18 24.73 18.14
CA PHE A 771 11.83 24.19 18.05
C PHE A 771 11.67 23.36 16.77
N PRO A 772 11.13 22.12 16.85
CA PRO A 772 10.84 21.34 15.65
C PRO A 772 9.70 21.99 14.85
N LEU A 773 9.78 21.86 13.53
CA LEU A 773 8.69 22.17 12.61
C LEU A 773 8.11 20.87 12.08
N TRP A 774 6.87 20.59 12.47
CA TRP A 774 6.24 19.29 12.26
C TRP A 774 5.71 19.04 10.83
N SER A 775 5.92 19.96 9.88
CA SER A 775 5.54 19.77 8.47
C SER A 775 6.48 20.49 7.50
N LEU A 776 6.97 19.77 6.49
CA LEU A 776 7.72 20.33 5.36
C LEU A 776 6.82 21.02 4.32
N LYS A 777 5.50 20.73 4.30
CA LYS A 777 4.57 21.22 3.27
C LYS A 777 4.18 22.69 3.44
N GLU A 778 4.11 23.19 4.68
CA GLU A 778 3.64 24.55 4.98
C GLU A 778 4.77 25.58 4.98
N GLY A 779 6.01 25.16 5.24
CA GLY A 779 7.21 26.01 5.09
C GLY A 779 7.42 27.11 6.14
N PHE A 780 6.43 27.38 7.01
CA PHE A 780 6.47 28.45 8.03
C PHE A 780 5.88 28.00 9.38
N ALA A 781 6.22 28.72 10.45
CA ALA A 781 5.64 28.56 11.80
C ALA A 781 5.24 29.91 12.41
N VAL A 782 4.40 29.83 13.44
CA VAL A 782 4.06 30.96 14.28
C VAL A 782 4.93 30.97 15.53
N VAL A 783 5.78 31.99 15.64
CA VAL A 783 6.61 32.25 16.84
C VAL A 783 5.93 33.34 17.64
N SER A 784 5.59 33.04 18.89
CA SER A 784 4.99 33.98 19.86
C SER A 784 5.93 34.17 21.05
N ILE A 785 6.19 35.42 21.42
CA ILE A 785 7.04 35.79 22.55
C ILE A 785 6.19 36.45 23.62
N PHE A 786 6.24 35.90 24.82
CA PHE A 786 5.57 36.41 26.02
C PHE A 786 6.60 36.92 27.01
N ARG A 787 6.29 38.04 27.69
CA ARG A 787 7.21 38.71 28.61
C ARG A 787 6.59 39.06 29.96
N GLY A 788 7.46 39.32 30.93
CA GLY A 788 7.12 39.82 32.25
C GLY A 788 6.43 38.79 33.15
N PRO A 789 6.18 39.13 34.43
CA PRO A 789 5.66 38.19 35.43
C PRO A 789 4.23 37.70 35.13
N LYS A 790 3.51 38.40 34.26
CA LYS A 790 2.18 38.00 33.78
C LYS A 790 2.22 37.23 32.46
N MET A 791 3.39 37.01 31.84
CA MET A 791 3.52 36.37 30.54
C MET A 791 2.58 36.99 29.49
N GLU A 792 2.68 38.30 29.31
CA GLU A 792 1.86 39.02 28.33
C GLU A 792 2.46 38.85 26.92
N LEU A 793 1.61 38.61 25.92
CA LEU A 793 2.03 38.49 24.53
C LEU A 793 2.67 39.80 24.08
N TYR A 794 3.96 39.76 23.79
CA TYR A 794 4.72 40.93 23.36
C TYR A 794 4.76 41.05 21.84
N ILE A 795 5.07 39.95 21.15
CA ILE A 795 5.21 39.94 19.70
C ILE A 795 4.94 38.54 19.13
N GLU A 796 4.34 38.48 17.95
CA GLU A 796 3.95 37.27 17.24
C GLU A 796 4.36 37.44 15.76
N ASN A 797 5.03 36.43 15.19
CA ASN A 797 5.34 36.37 13.75
C ASN A 797 4.84 35.03 13.22
N ASP A 798 3.88 35.07 12.30
CA ASP A 798 3.20 33.90 11.73
C ASP A 798 3.80 33.40 10.41
N GLN A 799 4.92 34.00 9.96
CA GLN A 799 5.59 33.67 8.71
C GLN A 799 7.08 33.33 8.92
N VAL A 800 7.44 32.71 10.05
CA VAL A 800 8.85 32.33 10.29
C VAL A 800 9.18 31.08 9.47
N PRO A 801 10.06 31.16 8.45
CA PRO A 801 10.28 30.03 7.56
C PRO A 801 11.10 28.93 8.24
N ILE A 802 10.94 27.71 7.74
CA ILE A 802 11.71 26.54 8.16
C ILE A 802 13.23 26.77 8.03
N GLY A 803 14.00 26.29 9.00
CA GLY A 803 15.47 26.42 9.06
C GLY A 803 15.97 27.82 9.41
N CYS A 804 15.08 28.75 9.78
CA CYS A 804 15.46 30.12 10.11
C CYS A 804 15.83 30.29 11.59
N THR A 805 16.58 31.35 11.85
CA THR A 805 16.85 31.83 13.20
C THR A 805 16.11 33.14 13.44
N VAL A 806 15.40 33.22 14.55
CA VAL A 806 14.75 34.42 15.04
C VAL A 806 15.56 34.99 16.19
N TYR A 807 16.02 36.23 16.04
CA TYR A 807 16.59 36.99 17.15
C TYR A 807 15.55 37.95 17.69
N PHE A 808 15.37 37.89 19.00
CA PHE A 808 14.52 38.82 19.73
C PHE A 808 15.38 39.70 20.61
N SER A 809 15.41 41.00 20.34
CA SER A 809 16.20 42.00 21.08
C SER A 809 15.27 42.99 21.78
N ASN A 810 15.82 44.00 22.47
CA ASN A 810 15.05 45.08 23.13
C ASN A 810 14.28 46.00 22.14
N MET A 811 14.08 45.57 20.90
CA MET A 811 13.37 46.29 19.85
C MET A 811 12.00 45.63 19.59
N PRO A 812 10.98 46.37 19.09
CA PRO A 812 9.63 45.86 18.89
C PRO A 812 9.48 44.98 17.63
N ASN A 813 10.53 44.29 17.22
CA ASN A 813 10.59 43.46 16.01
C ASN A 813 11.37 42.16 16.27
N MET A 814 10.99 41.11 15.54
CA MET A 814 11.75 39.87 15.45
C MET A 814 12.65 39.91 14.21
N GLU A 815 13.96 39.83 14.40
CA GLU A 815 14.87 39.72 13.25
C GLU A 815 14.98 38.26 12.82
N THR A 816 14.53 37.95 11.61
CA THR A 816 14.56 36.59 11.08
C THR A 816 15.70 36.46 10.07
N PHE A 817 16.50 35.41 10.17
CA PHE A 817 17.61 35.12 9.26
C PHE A 817 17.45 33.72 8.68
N ASP A 818 17.70 33.58 7.38
CA ASP A 818 17.64 32.29 6.71
C ASP A 818 18.75 31.34 7.17
N HIS A 819 18.70 30.07 6.75
CA HIS A 819 19.71 29.06 7.07
C HIS A 819 21.15 29.41 6.60
N LYS A 820 21.33 30.46 5.79
CA LYS A 820 22.63 30.97 5.33
C LYS A 820 23.05 32.26 6.04
N GLY A 821 22.28 32.73 7.02
CA GLY A 821 22.54 33.96 7.77
C GLY A 821 22.19 35.24 7.02
N LYS A 822 21.35 35.18 5.98
CA LYS A 822 20.84 36.37 5.30
C LYS A 822 19.56 36.87 5.98
N PRO A 823 19.43 38.17 6.29
CA PRO A 823 18.20 38.70 6.88
C PRO A 823 17.02 38.50 5.94
N ILE A 824 15.92 37.98 6.50
CA ILE A 824 14.61 37.85 5.88
C ILE A 824 13.78 39.04 6.36
N LEU A 825 13.53 40.00 5.46
CA LEU A 825 12.69 41.14 5.74
C LEU A 825 11.26 40.66 5.97
N SER A 826 10.77 40.81 7.20
CA SER A 826 9.38 40.51 7.56
C SER A 826 8.56 41.80 7.48
N GLY A 827 7.73 41.91 6.44
CA GLY A 827 6.63 42.87 6.35
C GLY A 827 6.51 43.59 4.99
N PRO A 828 5.29 43.93 4.56
CA PRO A 828 5.08 44.92 3.51
C PRO A 828 5.38 46.33 4.06
N GLU A 829 6.06 47.17 3.28
CA GLU A 829 5.90 48.62 3.43
C GLU A 829 4.44 48.95 3.05
N VAL A 830 3.69 49.47 4.03
CA VAL A 830 2.39 50.19 3.99
C VAL A 830 1.39 49.79 2.89
#